data_AF-A0A6V8H090-F1
#
_entry.id   AF-A0A6V8H090-F1
#
_cell.length_a   1.000
_cell.length_b   1.000
_cell.length_c   1.000
_cell.angle_alpha   90.00
_cell.angle_beta   90.00
_cell.angle_gamma   90.00
#
_symmetry.space_group_name_H-M   'P 1'
#
loop_
_entity.id
_entity.type
_entity.pdbx_description
1 polymer ?
#
loop_
_entity_poly.entity_id
_entity_poly.type
_entity_poly.pdbx_seq_one_letter_code
_entity_poly.pdbx_strand_id
1 'polypeptide(L)'
;MLDENLPTFYLSNDKKKQSNHVLFTQHGNEPEPAYTLRRLDPSEPSSRNRYAVALYDPYIPDILYGEVLIIPEWTQPTLSAEAIRQNGGVPPPPEPIMPSQFTVHLYNPDQEIIVRHKPKTWNSQPSWEFEMPQQSFKQPSNSTLDQVQSGPAASDVTPKLRFVWRKDGSLSKDFACYLSGKTTTPDGRKKSKEPDITISILKGLREITLYEPNLYRVEMEDFKGLEVVLMLGAAVIRDVFFAPLKDAFNVVGSPTSSRTNSATAEVPTIPSNHARKPAAPASANSIPPRQPTTTVPLRDTRPPQTQQNPDPRTKWEIDAENARIKQQEDIARRERRRKAEEEERRTRKLLEAEQKAQRKKQAEVDKETERLKKILVYIATICIYRLFFHPFAHIPGPFFAKLTGAYGLYHAWLQDTHLAIYRLHLSYGPVVRYGPSRILVNDAHGMKEIYGYDVNFAKGKAYEVMRLNPVESVFNVTDKKMHRRKRKLVAQGFSEAALRASENCILRHVDLFVERLFDDDDDDDVRNENEGWSSAKDVSIHDIITDLVFGKSTDVLTKPDNRQYRPMLISTGQRMAMAIQMPQAFRAGKSGQWLDLGTWILKNADDKRAQWAGMLRGWVMERIKSEMATPSNESKRRDMMSTIINATDPDTREKLSPQEIGAEAFTLISAGGDTTATAISATLWYLSRNPSTYNRLVAEIRSRFSSAEDICAGPTLNACTYLRACIDEALRISTPVIAPLYREAGPGGAMVCGVYVPEGYEAACQAYALHHNEKYYPNPFAYQPERWLDHDSPLAADPKTAFFAFSYGVRNCAGINLAYLEINFAIARLLWSADFRIPSHSFSLAKIGGGDPGNKEPLRRREDEYQLYDVFASEKEGPMLEFRRR
;
A
#
# COMPACT_ATOMS: atom_id res chain seq x y z
N MET A 1 4.85 20.88 -20.70
CA MET A 1 4.63 21.85 -19.61
C MET A 1 5.12 21.22 -18.31
N LEU A 2 5.31 22.00 -17.25
CA LEU A 2 5.24 21.45 -15.90
C LEU A 2 3.79 21.00 -15.65
N ASP A 3 3.62 20.03 -14.76
CA ASP A 3 2.30 19.50 -14.45
C ASP A 3 1.51 20.53 -13.63
N GLU A 4 0.33 20.93 -14.12
CA GLU A 4 -0.58 21.88 -13.47
C GLU A 4 -1.11 21.35 -12.12
N ASN A 5 -0.89 20.06 -11.83
CA ASN A 5 -1.15 19.48 -10.53
C ASN A 5 -0.09 19.82 -9.46
N LEU A 6 1.10 20.29 -9.83
CA LEU A 6 2.19 20.57 -8.87
C LEU A 6 2.03 21.94 -8.19
N PRO A 7 2.35 22.05 -6.87
CA PRO A 7 2.21 23.28 -6.11
C PRO A 7 3.04 24.41 -6.74
N THR A 8 2.39 25.45 -7.22
CA THR A 8 2.96 26.49 -8.08
C THR A 8 2.57 27.89 -7.61
N PHE A 9 3.59 28.74 -7.45
CA PHE A 9 3.46 30.11 -6.97
C PHE A 9 3.74 31.12 -8.10
N TYR A 10 2.84 32.08 -8.30
CA TYR A 10 2.94 33.14 -9.30
C TYR A 10 3.46 34.44 -8.67
N LEU A 11 4.73 34.76 -8.95
CA LEU A 11 5.34 36.04 -8.60
C LEU A 11 4.93 37.13 -9.59
N SER A 12 4.20 38.15 -9.12
CA SER A 12 3.86 39.33 -9.94
C SER A 12 5.10 40.02 -10.51
N ASN A 13 5.04 40.31 -11.81
CA ASN A 13 6.04 41.05 -12.57
C ASN A 13 5.77 42.58 -12.57
N ASP A 14 4.72 43.07 -11.90
CA ASP A 14 4.43 44.50 -11.88
C ASP A 14 5.36 45.26 -10.92
N LYS A 15 6.51 45.69 -11.44
CA LYS A 15 7.49 46.53 -10.72
C LYS A 15 6.93 47.90 -10.31
N LYS A 16 5.77 48.34 -10.82
CA LYS A 16 5.12 49.60 -10.39
C LYS A 16 4.27 49.43 -9.14
N LYS A 17 3.88 48.19 -8.81
CA LYS A 17 3.14 47.87 -7.59
C LYS A 17 4.10 47.57 -6.45
N GLN A 18 4.11 48.46 -5.47
CA GLN A 18 4.88 48.31 -4.21
C GLN A 18 4.49 47.03 -3.45
N SER A 19 3.20 46.67 -3.49
CA SER A 19 2.65 45.45 -2.89
C SER A 19 1.96 44.59 -3.97
N ASN A 20 2.21 43.28 -3.98
CA ASN A 20 1.53 42.31 -4.84
C ASN A 20 1.28 41.02 -4.07
N HIS A 21 0.14 40.36 -4.30
CA HIS A 21 -0.02 38.99 -3.84
C HIS A 21 0.87 38.04 -4.65
N VAL A 22 1.43 37.04 -3.97
CA VAL A 22 1.93 35.81 -4.59
C VAL A 22 0.76 34.83 -4.59
N LEU A 23 0.25 34.50 -5.78
CA LEU A 23 -0.87 33.58 -5.90
C LEU A 23 -0.35 32.14 -5.94
N PHE A 24 -1.04 31.21 -5.29
CA PHE A 24 -0.73 29.79 -5.23
C PHE A 24 -1.82 28.98 -5.92
N THR A 25 -1.42 27.98 -6.71
CA THR A 25 -2.30 26.94 -7.21
C THR A 25 -1.64 25.57 -7.02
N GLN A 26 -2.46 24.54 -6.83
CA GLN A 26 -2.10 23.14 -6.87
C GLN A 26 -3.33 22.36 -7.35
N HIS A 27 -3.12 21.21 -8.01
CA HIS A 27 -4.21 20.32 -8.47
C HIS A 27 -5.28 20.98 -9.36
N GLY A 28 -4.96 22.10 -10.04
CA GLY A 28 -5.89 22.85 -10.89
C GLY A 28 -6.87 23.77 -10.15
N ASN A 29 -6.67 24.04 -8.84
CA ASN A 29 -7.48 25.00 -8.09
C ASN A 29 -7.26 26.46 -8.58
N GLU A 30 -8.26 27.33 -8.37
CA GLU A 30 -8.11 28.75 -8.73
C GLU A 30 -6.96 29.40 -7.93
N PRO A 31 -6.16 30.33 -8.51
CA PRO A 31 -4.98 30.85 -7.82
C PRO A 31 -5.31 31.80 -6.65
N GLU A 32 -5.19 31.32 -5.42
CA GLU A 32 -5.47 32.08 -4.19
C GLU A 32 -4.24 32.83 -3.64
N PRO A 33 -4.38 33.97 -2.96
CA PRO A 33 -3.25 34.63 -2.29
C PRO A 33 -2.62 33.76 -1.19
N ALA A 34 -1.35 33.37 -1.35
CA ALA A 34 -0.58 32.68 -0.31
C ALA A 34 0.38 33.61 0.47
N TYR A 35 0.78 34.72 -0.15
CA TYR A 35 1.61 35.76 0.47
C TYR A 35 1.30 37.15 -0.10
N THR A 36 1.73 38.20 0.60
CA THR A 36 1.88 39.55 0.08
C THR A 36 3.37 39.91 -0.04
N LEU A 37 3.88 39.95 -1.28
CA LEU A 37 5.23 40.42 -1.59
C LEU A 37 5.26 41.94 -1.63
N ARG A 38 5.84 42.57 -0.59
CA ARG A 38 6.10 44.01 -0.53
C ARG A 38 7.52 44.31 -0.98
N ARG A 39 7.70 45.43 -1.69
CA ARG A 39 9.00 46.02 -2.06
C ARG A 39 9.08 47.45 -1.54
N LEU A 40 10.30 47.90 -1.29
CA LEU A 40 10.59 49.27 -0.90
C LEU A 40 10.16 50.28 -1.98
N ASP A 41 9.52 51.39 -1.61
CA ASP A 41 9.02 52.38 -2.57
C ASP A 41 10.15 53.20 -3.19
N PRO A 42 10.37 53.17 -4.53
CA PRO A 42 11.40 53.98 -5.18
C PRO A 42 11.21 55.50 -5.05
N SER A 43 10.02 55.98 -4.66
CA SER A 43 9.75 57.41 -4.45
C SER A 43 10.32 57.96 -3.13
N GLU A 44 10.42 57.10 -2.10
CA GLU A 44 10.85 57.48 -0.77
C GLU A 44 12.37 57.76 -0.70
N PRO A 45 12.83 58.86 -0.05
CA PRO A 45 14.25 59.19 0.04
C PRO A 45 15.11 58.13 0.73
N SER A 46 14.51 57.36 1.65
CA SER A 46 15.14 56.24 2.38
C SER A 46 15.46 55.03 1.50
N SER A 47 14.83 54.93 0.33
CA SER A 47 14.90 53.79 -0.59
C SER A 47 16.01 53.89 -1.64
N ARG A 48 16.64 55.05 -1.75
CA ARG A 48 17.73 55.32 -2.69
C ARG A 48 18.96 54.50 -2.33
N ASN A 49 19.63 53.94 -3.34
CA ASN A 49 20.82 53.10 -3.18
C ASN A 49 20.58 51.84 -2.31
N ARG A 50 19.35 51.29 -2.34
CA ARG A 50 18.94 50.10 -1.57
C ARG A 50 17.97 49.25 -2.37
N TYR A 51 18.02 47.94 -2.17
CA TYR A 51 16.97 46.99 -2.55
C TYR A 51 16.42 46.37 -1.27
N ALA A 52 15.11 46.36 -1.09
CA ALA A 52 14.48 45.55 -0.04
C ALA A 52 13.15 44.94 -0.51
N VAL A 53 12.92 43.70 -0.08
CA VAL A 53 11.74 42.89 -0.41
C VAL A 53 11.37 42.00 0.78
N ALA A 54 10.07 41.84 1.02
CA ALA A 54 9.54 41.13 2.18
C ALA A 54 8.26 40.34 1.84
N LEU A 55 8.07 39.20 2.49
CA LEU A 55 6.86 38.36 2.39
C LEU A 55 6.03 38.47 3.66
N TYR A 56 4.86 39.09 3.52
CA TYR A 56 3.84 39.16 4.55
C TYR A 56 2.75 38.12 4.31
N ASP A 57 1.93 37.88 5.32
CA ASP A 57 0.67 37.14 5.17
C ASP A 57 -0.30 37.88 4.21
N PRO A 58 -1.12 37.15 3.43
CA PRO A 58 -2.06 37.76 2.50
C PRO A 58 -3.28 38.41 3.17
N TYR A 59 -3.63 38.01 4.40
CA TYR A 59 -4.83 38.47 5.11
C TYR A 59 -4.51 39.25 6.40
N ILE A 60 -3.41 38.93 7.08
CA ILE A 60 -2.98 39.60 8.33
C ILE A 60 -1.72 40.43 8.05
N PRO A 61 -1.85 41.74 7.71
CA PRO A 61 -0.77 42.53 7.12
C PRO A 61 0.45 42.78 8.02
N ASP A 62 0.37 42.44 9.31
CA ASP A 62 1.42 42.58 10.32
C ASP A 62 2.27 41.31 10.49
N ILE A 63 1.82 40.15 9.98
CA ILE A 63 2.60 38.91 10.00
C ILE A 63 3.63 38.97 8.86
N LEU A 64 4.90 39.13 9.23
CA LEU A 64 6.06 39.07 8.36
C LEU A 64 6.70 37.68 8.46
N TYR A 65 6.77 36.93 7.36
CA TYR A 65 7.43 35.61 7.31
C TYR A 65 8.94 35.72 7.06
N GLY A 66 9.37 36.76 6.32
CA GLY A 66 10.79 37.01 6.07
C GLY A 66 11.05 38.18 5.13
N GLU A 67 12.27 38.72 5.19
CA GLU A 67 12.72 39.83 4.35
C GLU A 67 14.18 39.71 3.88
N VAL A 68 14.54 40.53 2.91
CA VAL A 68 15.89 40.71 2.38
C VAL A 68 16.15 42.20 2.21
N LEU A 69 17.23 42.69 2.80
CA LEU A 69 17.79 44.04 2.56
C LEU A 69 19.17 43.91 1.92
N ILE A 70 19.42 44.66 0.84
CA ILE A 70 20.72 44.73 0.17
C ILE A 70 21.08 46.21 -0.03
N ILE A 71 22.24 46.59 0.49
CA ILE A 71 22.92 47.86 0.20
C ILE A 71 24.14 47.52 -0.67
N PRO A 72 24.25 48.05 -1.90
CA PRO A 72 25.36 47.73 -2.79
C PRO A 72 26.65 48.46 -2.37
N GLU A 73 27.78 47.79 -2.55
CA GLU A 73 29.07 48.46 -2.68
C GLU A 73 29.13 49.24 -4.00
N TRP A 74 30.04 50.21 -4.12
CA TRP A 74 30.13 51.10 -5.29
C TRP A 74 31.54 51.09 -5.87
N THR A 75 31.64 51.02 -7.19
CA THR A 75 32.90 51.17 -7.93
C THR A 75 32.87 52.44 -8.77
N GLN A 76 34.02 53.10 -8.92
CA GLN A 76 34.20 54.19 -9.88
C GLN A 76 34.93 53.64 -11.11
N PRO A 77 34.29 53.60 -12.30
CA PRO A 77 34.92 53.00 -13.48
C PRO A 77 36.17 53.78 -13.91
N THR A 78 37.34 53.16 -13.77
CA THR A 78 38.63 53.74 -14.17
C THR A 78 38.79 53.72 -15.70
N LEU A 79 38.27 54.75 -16.36
CA LEU A 79 38.59 55.04 -17.76
C LEU A 79 40.08 55.31 -17.92
N SER A 80 40.64 54.97 -19.09
CA SER A 80 41.99 55.40 -19.46
C SER A 80 42.04 56.92 -19.63
N ALA A 81 43.21 57.53 -19.46
CA ALA A 81 43.40 58.97 -19.63
C ALA A 81 42.92 59.51 -20.99
N GLU A 82 42.94 58.65 -22.02
CA GLU A 82 42.43 58.98 -23.36
C GLU A 82 40.89 58.95 -23.43
N ALA A 83 40.25 57.96 -22.80
CA ALA A 83 38.79 57.87 -22.73
C ALA A 83 38.17 58.97 -21.85
N ILE A 84 38.88 59.43 -20.81
CA ILE A 84 38.47 60.60 -20.00
C ILE A 84 38.44 61.87 -20.85
N ARG A 85 39.41 62.06 -21.76
CA ARG A 85 39.43 63.20 -22.70
C ARG A 85 38.25 63.14 -23.68
N GLN A 86 37.95 61.95 -24.22
CA GLN A 86 36.82 61.77 -25.14
C GLN A 86 35.45 62.04 -24.48
N ASN A 87 35.31 61.77 -23.19
CA ASN A 87 34.10 62.10 -22.39
C ASN A 87 34.14 63.49 -21.74
N GLY A 88 34.90 64.44 -22.30
CA GLY A 88 34.88 65.84 -21.87
C GLY A 88 35.50 66.11 -20.48
N GLY A 89 36.34 65.21 -19.98
CA GLY A 89 37.07 65.37 -18.70
C GLY A 89 36.30 64.97 -17.45
N VAL A 90 35.01 64.61 -17.57
CA VAL A 90 34.20 64.17 -16.42
C VAL A 90 34.37 62.66 -16.23
N PRO A 91 34.78 62.17 -15.04
CA PRO A 91 34.83 60.74 -14.77
C PRO A 91 33.40 60.16 -14.75
N PRO A 92 33.20 58.90 -15.17
CA PRO A 92 31.87 58.29 -15.14
C PRO A 92 31.31 58.24 -13.71
N PRO A 93 29.99 58.35 -13.53
CA PRO A 93 29.36 58.25 -12.22
C PRO A 93 29.66 56.89 -11.58
N PRO A 94 29.78 56.79 -10.25
CA PRO A 94 29.92 55.52 -9.57
C PRO A 94 28.77 54.57 -9.93
N GLU A 95 29.09 53.28 -10.09
CA GLU A 95 28.12 52.24 -10.39
C GLU A 95 28.05 51.21 -9.25
N PRO A 96 26.86 50.68 -8.93
CA PRO A 96 26.70 49.68 -7.89
C PRO A 96 27.33 48.35 -8.32
N ILE A 97 28.07 47.71 -7.42
CA ILE A 97 28.67 46.40 -7.60
C ILE A 97 27.61 45.32 -7.40
N MET A 98 27.61 44.28 -8.24
CA MET A 98 26.72 43.14 -8.07
C MET A 98 27.09 42.36 -6.79
N PRO A 99 26.15 42.13 -5.85
CA PRO A 99 26.47 41.48 -4.57
C PRO A 99 26.92 40.03 -4.76
N SER A 100 27.93 39.63 -3.98
CA SER A 100 28.44 38.24 -3.92
C SER A 100 27.57 37.32 -3.06
N GLN A 101 26.74 37.89 -2.18
CA GLN A 101 25.76 37.17 -1.36
C GLN A 101 24.64 38.12 -0.89
N PHE A 102 23.54 37.56 -0.40
CA PHE A 102 22.51 38.28 0.34
C PHE A 102 21.98 37.40 1.48
N THR A 103 21.40 38.02 2.50
CA THR A 103 20.78 37.30 3.63
C THR A 103 19.26 37.33 3.49
N VAL A 104 18.61 36.19 3.66
CA VAL A 104 17.17 36.09 3.94
C VAL A 104 17.02 36.01 5.45
N HIS A 105 16.37 37.00 6.04
CA HIS A 105 15.94 36.97 7.43
C HIS A 105 14.56 36.29 7.46
N LEU A 106 14.45 35.17 8.16
CA LEU A 106 13.19 34.51 8.50
C LEU A 106 12.78 34.94 9.92
N TYR A 107 11.48 34.95 10.20
CA TYR A 107 10.95 35.30 11.53
C TYR A 107 10.09 34.16 12.10
N ASN A 108 10.07 34.06 13.43
CA ASN A 108 9.29 33.07 14.19
C ASN A 108 9.52 31.60 13.74
N PRO A 109 10.73 31.04 13.93
CA PRO A 109 11.86 31.57 14.69
C PRO A 109 12.78 32.45 13.83
N ASP A 110 13.48 33.36 14.49
CA ASP A 110 14.36 34.30 13.81
C ASP A 110 15.63 33.58 13.31
N GLN A 111 15.86 33.56 11.99
CA GLN A 111 17.00 32.87 11.37
C GLN A 111 17.58 33.67 10.19
N GLU A 112 18.91 33.63 10.03
CA GLU A 112 19.61 34.23 8.89
C GLU A 112 20.09 33.16 7.88
N ILE A 113 19.47 33.11 6.70
CA ILE A 113 19.83 32.20 5.62
C ILE A 113 20.63 32.95 4.56
N ILE A 114 21.96 32.78 4.59
CA ILE A 114 22.88 33.44 3.64
C ILE A 114 22.87 32.71 2.30
N VAL A 115 22.44 33.40 1.25
CA VAL A 115 22.44 32.95 -0.14
C VAL A 115 23.66 33.51 -0.87
N ARG A 116 24.61 32.64 -1.27
CA ARG A 116 25.89 33.04 -1.88
C ARG A 116 25.87 32.84 -3.39
N HIS A 117 26.12 33.91 -4.14
CA HIS A 117 26.22 33.89 -5.59
C HIS A 117 27.63 33.47 -6.05
N LYS A 118 27.72 32.40 -6.84
CA LYS A 118 28.90 32.03 -7.60
C LYS A 118 28.72 32.48 -9.05
N PRO A 119 29.54 33.42 -9.55
CA PRO A 119 29.44 33.88 -10.93
C PRO A 119 29.80 32.77 -11.92
N LYS A 120 29.38 32.95 -13.17
CA LYS A 120 29.68 32.03 -14.27
C LYS A 120 31.19 31.87 -14.47
N THR A 121 31.67 30.63 -14.59
CA THR A 121 33.05 30.33 -15.03
C THR A 121 33.03 29.65 -16.41
N TRP A 122 34.20 29.31 -16.95
CA TRP A 122 34.27 28.55 -18.20
C TRP A 122 33.71 27.12 -18.08
N ASN A 123 33.73 26.55 -16.87
CA ASN A 123 33.24 25.19 -16.56
C ASN A 123 31.91 25.15 -15.80
N SER A 124 31.37 26.28 -15.33
CA SER A 124 30.16 26.32 -14.50
C SER A 124 29.20 27.44 -14.90
N GLN A 125 27.91 27.12 -14.96
CA GLN A 125 26.85 28.13 -14.97
C GLN A 125 26.86 28.92 -13.64
N PRO A 126 26.32 30.16 -13.61
CA PRO A 126 26.15 30.87 -12.34
C PRO A 126 25.17 30.11 -11.44
N SER A 127 25.38 30.20 -10.13
CA SER A 127 24.57 29.50 -9.13
C SER A 127 24.47 30.27 -7.82
N TRP A 128 23.38 30.05 -7.09
CA TRP A 128 23.13 30.64 -5.78
C TRP A 128 22.97 29.51 -4.77
N GLU A 129 23.93 29.39 -3.86
CA GLU A 129 23.99 28.32 -2.85
C GLU A 129 23.54 28.85 -1.49
N PHE A 130 22.69 28.10 -0.79
CA PHE A 130 22.27 28.37 0.58
C PHE A 130 22.20 27.08 1.38
N GLU A 131 22.25 27.19 2.71
CA GLU A 131 22.12 26.06 3.63
C GLU A 131 21.07 26.38 4.70
N MET A 132 20.23 25.40 5.03
CA MET A 132 19.20 25.52 6.07
C MET A 132 19.29 24.35 7.05
N PRO A 133 19.00 24.54 8.34
CA PRO A 133 18.85 23.43 9.30
C PRO A 133 17.72 22.47 8.86
N GLN A 134 17.68 21.26 9.42
CA GLN A 134 16.55 20.35 9.21
C GLN A 134 15.24 20.83 9.85
N GLN A 135 15.30 21.81 10.76
CA GLN A 135 14.15 22.46 11.38
C GLN A 135 14.31 23.98 11.23
N SER A 136 13.57 24.58 10.30
CA SER A 136 13.59 26.03 10.02
C SER A 136 12.45 26.79 10.70
N PHE A 137 11.29 26.18 10.88
CA PHE A 137 10.16 26.72 11.66
C PHE A 137 9.84 25.84 12.87
N LYS A 138 9.34 26.46 13.93
CA LYS A 138 8.71 25.77 15.06
C LYS A 138 7.21 25.61 14.79
N GLN A 139 6.62 24.53 15.28
CA GLN A 139 5.16 24.45 15.42
C GLN A 139 4.70 25.53 16.43
N PRO A 140 3.65 26.31 16.13
CA PRO A 140 3.14 27.31 17.07
C PRO A 140 2.71 26.66 18.40
N SER A 141 3.24 27.18 19.51
CA SER A 141 2.92 26.74 20.87
C SER A 141 2.39 27.92 21.68
N ASN A 142 1.37 27.66 22.49
CA ASN A 142 0.82 28.63 23.45
C ASN A 142 1.74 28.81 24.68
N SER A 143 2.79 28.00 24.81
CA SER A 143 3.82 28.14 25.83
C SER A 143 4.75 29.31 25.50
N THR A 144 4.74 30.34 26.35
CA THR A 144 5.70 31.46 26.29
C THR A 144 7.15 30.98 26.45
N LEU A 145 7.37 29.82 27.10
CA LEU A 145 8.70 29.22 27.23
C LEU A 145 9.21 28.71 25.87
N ASP A 146 8.34 28.04 25.11
CA ASP A 146 8.68 27.45 23.80
C ASP A 146 8.95 28.54 22.75
N GLN A 147 8.24 29.68 22.87
CA GLN A 147 8.44 30.87 22.05
C GLN A 147 9.82 31.50 22.30
N VAL A 148 10.24 31.62 23.57
CA VAL A 148 11.47 32.31 23.98
C VAL A 148 12.72 31.42 23.92
N GLN A 149 12.59 30.09 23.97
CA GLN A 149 13.74 29.17 24.00
C GLN A 149 14.48 29.10 22.66
N SER A 150 15.77 29.48 22.65
CA SER A 150 16.66 29.39 21.48
C SER A 150 16.77 27.94 20.99
N GLY A 151 16.28 27.66 19.77
CA GLY A 151 16.19 26.29 19.24
C GLY A 151 17.53 25.72 18.76
N PRO A 152 17.66 24.38 18.63
CA PRO A 152 18.89 23.71 18.18
C PRO A 152 19.31 24.08 16.75
N ALA A 153 18.42 24.68 15.96
CA ALA A 153 18.71 25.30 14.66
C ALA A 153 19.86 26.34 14.72
N ALA A 154 20.06 26.99 15.86
CA ALA A 154 21.10 28.00 16.08
C ALA A 154 22.52 27.42 16.33
N SER A 155 22.70 26.09 16.31
CA SER A 155 24.00 25.46 16.58
C SER A 155 24.76 25.09 15.30
N ASP A 156 26.06 25.42 15.24
CA ASP A 156 26.91 25.12 14.07
C ASP A 156 27.23 23.62 13.85
N VAL A 157 26.90 22.77 14.82
CA VAL A 157 26.99 21.30 14.66
C VAL A 157 25.69 20.66 14.16
N THR A 158 24.58 21.42 14.10
CA THR A 158 23.30 20.92 13.58
C THR A 158 23.41 20.62 12.09
N PRO A 159 22.95 19.44 11.61
CA PRO A 159 23.00 19.11 10.18
C PRO A 159 22.23 20.14 9.34
N LYS A 160 22.89 20.67 8.30
CA LYS A 160 22.27 21.62 7.36
C LYS A 160 22.13 20.98 5.98
N LEU A 161 20.97 21.13 5.36
CA LEU A 161 20.71 20.74 3.97
C LEU A 161 21.22 21.86 3.05
N ARG A 162 21.98 21.50 2.00
CA ARG A 162 22.49 22.46 1.01
C ARG A 162 21.60 22.50 -0.21
N PHE A 163 21.12 23.69 -0.53
CA PHE A 163 20.31 23.97 -1.71
C PHE A 163 21.10 24.84 -2.69
N VAL A 164 20.87 24.62 -3.99
CA VAL A 164 21.57 25.34 -5.06
C VAL A 164 20.61 25.66 -6.19
N TRP A 165 20.33 26.95 -6.42
CA TRP A 165 19.73 27.41 -7.67
C TRP A 165 20.77 27.37 -8.78
N ARG A 166 20.46 26.71 -9.91
CA ARG A 166 21.24 26.77 -11.15
C ARG A 166 20.32 27.02 -12.34
N LYS A 167 20.90 27.62 -13.38
CA LYS A 167 20.20 27.85 -14.65
C LYS A 167 19.93 26.53 -15.38
N ASP A 168 18.68 26.29 -15.81
CA ASP A 168 18.29 25.08 -16.52
C ASP A 168 18.69 25.14 -18.00
N GLY A 169 19.98 24.93 -18.25
CA GLY A 169 20.60 25.07 -19.58
C GLY A 169 21.04 26.50 -19.93
N SER A 170 21.98 26.60 -20.88
CA SER A 170 22.63 27.87 -21.22
C SER A 170 21.68 28.91 -21.82
N LEU A 171 20.69 28.49 -22.60
CA LEU A 171 19.77 29.35 -23.36
C LEU A 171 18.42 29.61 -22.68
N SER A 172 18.06 28.87 -21.63
CA SER A 172 16.77 29.05 -20.95
C SER A 172 16.67 30.40 -20.21
N LYS A 173 15.49 30.72 -19.67
CA LYS A 173 15.31 31.72 -18.60
C LYS A 173 14.92 31.08 -17.27
N ASP A 174 14.84 29.76 -17.24
CA ASP A 174 14.35 28.98 -16.13
C ASP A 174 15.52 28.53 -15.23
N PHE A 175 15.24 28.37 -13.95
CA PHE A 175 16.19 27.92 -12.94
C PHE A 175 15.62 26.74 -12.18
N ALA A 176 16.45 25.76 -11.89
CA ALA A 176 16.11 24.66 -11.00
C ALA A 176 16.86 24.84 -9.67
N CYS A 177 16.13 24.73 -8.57
CA CYS A 177 16.72 24.60 -7.24
C CYS A 177 16.94 23.11 -6.95
N TYR A 178 18.16 22.77 -6.56
CA TYR A 178 18.53 21.39 -6.24
C TYR A 178 18.93 21.25 -4.78
N LEU A 179 18.43 20.22 -4.09
CA LEU A 179 19.10 19.69 -2.91
C LEU A 179 20.39 19.01 -3.37
N SER A 180 21.54 19.54 -2.95
CA SER A 180 22.88 19.11 -3.36
C SER A 180 23.63 18.33 -2.25
N GLY A 181 22.95 17.99 -1.15
CA GLY A 181 23.46 17.13 -0.09
C GLY A 181 23.34 17.75 1.31
N LYS A 182 24.06 17.17 2.27
CA LYS A 182 24.05 17.58 3.68
C LYS A 182 25.45 17.99 4.16
N THR A 183 25.50 18.97 5.04
CA THR A 183 26.71 19.48 5.70
C THR A 183 26.65 19.17 7.19
N THR A 184 27.72 18.59 7.74
CA THR A 184 27.84 18.13 9.15
C THR A 184 29.22 18.47 9.75
N THR A 185 29.85 19.53 9.23
CA THR A 185 31.21 19.97 9.58
C THR A 185 31.29 21.49 9.38
N PRO A 186 31.87 22.27 10.31
CA PRO A 186 32.04 23.73 10.15
C PRO A 186 32.73 24.14 8.84
N ASP A 187 33.67 23.33 8.35
CA ASP A 187 34.43 23.53 7.11
C ASP A 187 33.58 23.55 5.80
N GLY A 188 32.26 23.32 5.87
CA GLY A 188 31.36 23.44 4.72
C GLY A 188 31.60 22.43 3.57
N ARG A 189 32.29 21.31 3.82
CA ARG A 189 32.66 20.32 2.79
C ARG A 189 31.54 19.30 2.53
N LYS A 190 31.12 19.15 1.27
CA LYS A 190 30.10 18.16 0.84
C LYS A 190 30.56 16.73 1.16
N LYS A 191 29.86 16.08 2.08
CA LYS A 191 30.20 14.74 2.62
C LYS A 191 29.64 13.57 1.80
N SER A 192 28.82 13.86 0.80
CA SER A 192 28.06 12.87 0.02
C SER A 192 28.38 12.89 -1.49
N LYS A 193 28.32 11.71 -2.12
CA LYS A 193 28.40 11.50 -3.58
C LYS A 193 27.01 11.41 -4.25
N GLU A 194 25.93 11.70 -3.52
CA GLU A 194 24.57 11.68 -4.07
C GLU A 194 24.39 12.67 -5.24
N PRO A 195 23.60 12.30 -6.26
CA PRO A 195 23.23 13.20 -7.35
C PRO A 195 22.31 14.31 -6.82
N ASP A 196 22.46 15.51 -7.39
CA ASP A 196 21.65 16.67 -7.04
C ASP A 196 20.17 16.44 -7.41
N ILE A 197 19.24 16.79 -6.51
CA ILE A 197 17.81 16.47 -6.61
C ILE A 197 17.01 17.75 -6.84
N THR A 198 16.30 17.88 -7.97
CA THR A 198 15.45 19.05 -8.24
C THR A 198 14.29 19.13 -7.25
N ILE A 199 14.24 20.19 -6.44
CA ILE A 199 13.17 20.44 -5.45
C ILE A 199 12.20 21.53 -5.87
N SER A 200 12.61 22.43 -6.76
CA SER A 200 11.81 23.56 -7.23
C SER A 200 12.30 24.03 -8.61
N ILE A 201 11.40 24.58 -9.42
CA ILE A 201 11.70 25.16 -10.74
C ILE A 201 11.08 26.56 -10.81
N LEU A 202 11.93 27.56 -10.97
CA LEU A 202 11.59 28.95 -11.26
C LEU A 202 11.54 29.14 -12.78
N LYS A 203 10.35 29.03 -13.36
CA LYS A 203 10.07 29.19 -14.79
C LYS A 203 9.79 30.66 -15.13
N GLY A 204 10.41 31.15 -16.21
CA GLY A 204 10.27 32.51 -16.74
C GLY A 204 10.65 33.65 -15.78
N LEU A 205 11.35 33.34 -14.68
CA LEU A 205 11.53 34.23 -13.51
C LEU A 205 10.20 34.72 -12.87
N ARG A 206 9.12 33.95 -12.98
CA ARG A 206 7.76 34.33 -12.54
C ARG A 206 6.96 33.21 -11.87
N GLU A 207 7.14 31.97 -12.30
CA GLU A 207 6.39 30.82 -11.80
C GLU A 207 7.35 29.96 -10.98
N ILE A 208 7.05 29.67 -9.72
CA ILE A 208 7.85 28.75 -8.88
C ILE A 208 7.02 27.51 -8.62
N THR A 209 7.29 26.44 -9.36
CA THR A 209 6.70 25.13 -9.11
C THR A 209 7.59 24.36 -8.15
N LEU A 210 7.05 23.93 -7.01
CA LEU A 210 7.71 22.99 -6.11
C LEU A 210 7.56 21.58 -6.68
N TYR A 211 8.67 20.84 -6.71
CA TYR A 211 8.72 19.50 -7.29
C TYR A 211 8.35 18.46 -6.22
N GLU A 212 7.07 18.45 -5.85
CA GLU A 212 6.49 17.59 -4.79
C GLU A 212 6.98 16.12 -4.82
N PRO A 213 7.11 15.43 -5.98
CA PRO A 213 7.65 14.07 -6.06
C PRO A 213 9.15 13.92 -5.72
N ASN A 214 9.83 14.99 -5.31
CA ASN A 214 11.18 14.99 -4.74
C ASN A 214 11.25 15.59 -3.34
N LEU A 215 10.20 16.26 -2.83
CA LEU A 215 10.23 16.90 -1.51
C LEU A 215 10.37 15.88 -0.37
N TYR A 216 9.86 14.65 -0.51
CA TYR A 216 10.08 13.59 0.49
C TYR A 216 11.56 13.19 0.66
N ARG A 217 12.45 13.62 -0.24
CA ARG A 217 13.91 13.41 -0.16
C ARG A 217 14.65 14.58 0.49
N VAL A 218 13.92 15.65 0.80
CA VAL A 218 14.38 16.77 1.62
C VAL A 218 14.03 16.43 3.06
N GLU A 219 15.04 15.99 3.84
CA GLU A 219 14.86 15.69 5.26
C GLU A 219 14.79 16.99 6.09
N MET A 220 13.71 17.73 5.89
CA MET A 220 13.35 18.94 6.65
C MET A 220 11.99 18.70 7.32
N GLU A 221 11.86 19.11 8.58
CA GLU A 221 10.68 18.85 9.41
C GLU A 221 9.51 19.78 9.06
N ASP A 222 9.83 21.01 8.65
CA ASP A 222 8.88 21.98 8.08
C ASP A 222 9.27 22.32 6.63
N PHE A 223 8.29 22.61 5.78
CA PHE A 223 8.55 23.13 4.44
C PHE A 223 8.32 24.65 4.32
N LYS A 224 7.75 25.29 5.34
CA LYS A 224 7.38 26.72 5.31
C LYS A 224 8.61 27.61 5.24
N GLY A 225 9.68 27.31 5.99
CA GLY A 225 10.93 28.06 5.90
C GLY A 225 11.60 27.93 4.54
N LEU A 226 11.70 26.71 4.02
CA LEU A 226 12.24 26.47 2.67
C LEU A 226 11.42 27.19 1.59
N GLU A 227 10.09 27.18 1.68
CA GLU A 227 9.21 27.89 0.75
C GLU A 227 9.48 29.40 0.77
N VAL A 228 9.52 30.03 1.95
CA VAL A 228 9.81 31.47 2.11
C VAL A 228 11.19 31.83 1.54
N VAL A 229 12.22 31.01 1.79
CA VAL A 229 13.58 31.20 1.21
C VAL A 229 13.59 31.00 -0.31
N LEU A 230 12.84 30.04 -0.85
CA LEU A 230 12.70 29.85 -2.30
C LEU A 230 12.01 31.05 -2.97
N MET A 231 10.94 31.57 -2.36
CA MET A 231 10.20 32.74 -2.87
C MET A 231 11.04 34.03 -2.82
N LEU A 232 11.64 34.36 -1.67
CA LEU A 232 12.50 35.55 -1.52
C LEU A 232 13.77 35.42 -2.37
N GLY A 233 14.44 34.27 -2.33
CA GLY A 233 15.62 33.99 -3.12
C GLY A 233 15.38 34.16 -4.62
N ALA A 234 14.26 33.63 -5.15
CA ALA A 234 13.87 33.82 -6.54
C ALA A 234 13.52 35.28 -6.88
N ALA A 235 12.85 36.01 -5.98
CA ALA A 235 12.54 37.43 -6.17
C ALA A 235 13.81 38.28 -6.24
N VAL A 236 14.79 38.05 -5.36
CA VAL A 236 16.10 38.71 -5.35
C VAL A 236 16.92 38.34 -6.59
N ILE A 237 16.96 37.06 -6.97
CA ILE A 237 17.66 36.59 -8.19
C ILE A 237 17.10 37.33 -9.41
N ARG A 238 15.77 37.38 -9.58
CA ARG A 238 15.12 38.14 -10.66
C ARG A 238 15.46 39.63 -10.60
N ASP A 239 15.25 40.28 -9.46
CA ASP A 239 15.24 41.74 -9.37
C ASP A 239 16.64 42.36 -9.30
N VAL A 240 17.65 41.64 -8.80
CA VAL A 240 19.03 42.15 -8.60
C VAL A 240 20.02 41.54 -9.60
N PHE A 241 19.88 40.25 -9.97
CA PHE A 241 20.84 39.58 -10.84
C PHE A 241 20.39 39.50 -12.32
N PHE A 242 19.11 39.75 -12.62
CA PHE A 242 18.55 39.72 -13.97
C PHE A 242 17.85 41.02 -14.42
N ALA A 243 17.92 42.08 -13.62
CA ALA A 243 17.55 43.45 -14.02
C ALA A 243 18.80 44.36 -14.03
N PRO A 244 18.74 45.56 -14.63
CA PRO A 244 19.80 46.55 -14.46
C PRO A 244 20.00 46.89 -12.97
N LEU A 245 21.25 46.88 -12.50
CA LEU A 245 21.54 47.17 -11.08
C LEU A 245 21.08 48.57 -10.66
N LYS A 246 20.99 49.52 -11.60
CA LYS A 246 20.43 50.86 -11.39
C LYS A 246 18.93 50.80 -11.07
N ASP A 247 18.15 50.00 -11.80
CA ASP A 247 16.74 49.74 -11.51
C ASP A 247 16.57 48.97 -10.18
N ALA A 248 17.51 48.07 -9.85
CA ALA A 248 17.45 47.22 -8.66
C ALA A 248 17.66 48.03 -7.36
N PHE A 249 18.60 48.98 -7.37
CA PHE A 249 18.98 49.77 -6.19
C PHE A 249 18.43 51.21 -6.19
N ASN A 250 17.38 51.48 -6.97
CA ASN A 250 16.73 52.79 -7.07
C ASN A 250 17.71 53.93 -7.43
N VAL A 251 18.59 53.69 -8.40
CA VAL A 251 19.61 54.63 -8.89
C VAL A 251 19.06 55.38 -10.12
N VAL A 252 19.00 56.71 -10.03
CA VAL A 252 18.33 57.58 -11.02
C VAL A 252 19.18 57.70 -12.30
N GLY A 253 18.74 57.19 -13.47
CA GLY A 253 19.61 57.24 -14.66
C GLY A 253 19.19 56.79 -16.09
N SER A 254 17.96 56.34 -16.39
CA SER A 254 17.48 56.07 -17.79
C SER A 254 18.16 54.88 -18.54
N PRO A 255 17.75 54.47 -19.77
CA PRO A 255 16.54 53.67 -20.02
C PRO A 255 16.78 52.33 -20.79
N THR A 256 15.71 51.52 -20.92
CA THR A 256 15.70 50.13 -21.46
C THR A 256 15.76 49.98 -22.99
N SER A 257 16.25 48.83 -23.48
CA SER A 257 15.96 48.33 -24.85
C SER A 257 15.86 46.79 -24.91
N SER A 258 15.31 46.25 -26.01
CA SER A 258 14.96 44.83 -26.20
C SER A 258 15.53 44.25 -27.51
N ARG A 259 15.65 42.92 -27.62
CA ARG A 259 15.82 42.20 -28.91
C ARG A 259 15.56 40.68 -28.86
N THR A 260 15.50 40.05 -30.04
CA THR A 260 14.94 38.71 -30.33
C THR A 260 15.80 37.90 -31.31
N ASN A 261 15.34 36.69 -31.71
CA ASN A 261 15.79 35.85 -32.86
C ASN A 261 17.11 35.03 -32.65
N SER A 262 17.42 33.89 -33.32
CA SER A 262 16.61 32.90 -34.10
C SER A 262 17.42 31.64 -34.57
N ALA A 263 16.79 30.44 -34.52
CA ALA A 263 16.76 29.31 -35.51
C ALA A 263 18.02 28.52 -36.05
N THR A 264 17.73 27.37 -36.70
CA THR A 264 18.53 26.52 -37.67
C THR A 264 19.75 25.69 -37.18
N ALA A 265 20.13 24.50 -37.71
CA ALA A 265 19.61 23.56 -38.77
C ALA A 265 20.15 22.08 -38.58
N GLU A 266 19.99 21.15 -39.55
CA GLU A 266 20.14 19.66 -39.45
C GLU A 266 21.08 18.94 -40.47
N VAL A 267 21.54 17.69 -40.15
CA VAL A 267 21.79 16.51 -41.08
C VAL A 267 23.01 16.61 -42.06
N PRO A 268 23.58 15.59 -42.80
CA PRO A 268 23.23 14.16 -43.09
C PRO A 268 24.32 13.02 -42.88
N THR A 269 24.03 11.84 -43.50
CA THR A 269 24.61 10.48 -43.74
C THR A 269 26.00 10.34 -44.46
N ILE A 270 26.85 9.27 -44.36
CA ILE A 270 26.73 7.76 -44.50
C ILE A 270 26.57 7.30 -45.99
N PRO A 271 27.17 6.20 -46.59
CA PRO A 271 27.85 4.95 -46.08
C PRO A 271 29.17 4.45 -46.82
N SER A 272 29.72 3.25 -46.49
CA SER A 272 30.46 2.31 -47.41
C SER A 272 30.39 0.81 -46.95
N ASN A 273 30.78 -0.19 -47.78
CA ASN A 273 30.30 -1.60 -47.68
C ASN A 273 31.31 -2.72 -48.13
N HIS A 274 31.04 -4.00 -47.80
CA HIS A 274 31.35 -5.31 -48.49
C HIS A 274 31.42 -6.49 -47.46
N ALA A 275 30.67 -7.62 -47.51
CA ALA A 275 30.49 -8.74 -48.47
C ALA A 275 31.53 -9.90 -48.33
N ARG A 276 31.25 -11.23 -48.35
CA ARG A 276 30.02 -12.09 -48.42
C ARG A 276 30.28 -13.56 -47.90
N LYS A 277 29.23 -14.42 -47.80
CA LYS A 277 29.18 -15.88 -47.40
C LYS A 277 29.40 -16.85 -48.62
N PRO A 278 29.27 -18.24 -48.64
CA PRO A 278 28.55 -19.19 -47.73
C PRO A 278 28.96 -20.73 -47.61
N ALA A 279 28.12 -21.51 -46.88
CA ALA A 279 27.65 -22.93 -47.13
C ALA A 279 28.38 -24.22 -46.57
N ALA A 280 27.62 -25.35 -46.59
CA ALA A 280 27.84 -26.75 -46.06
C ALA A 280 26.77 -27.71 -46.73
N PRO A 281 26.40 -28.98 -46.32
CA PRO A 281 26.80 -29.91 -45.22
C PRO A 281 26.82 -31.46 -45.58
N ALA A 282 26.63 -32.37 -44.57
CA ALA A 282 26.23 -33.82 -44.64
C ALA A 282 27.31 -34.89 -44.98
N SER A 283 27.19 -36.24 -44.76
CA SER A 283 26.12 -37.16 -44.24
C SER A 283 26.67 -38.46 -43.56
N ALA A 284 25.81 -39.43 -43.15
CA ALA A 284 26.07 -40.59 -42.24
C ALA A 284 26.21 -42.00 -42.89
N ASN A 285 26.55 -43.07 -42.12
CA ASN A 285 25.99 -44.47 -42.17
C ASN A 285 26.67 -45.51 -41.21
N SER A 286 26.40 -46.83 -41.36
CA SER A 286 26.16 -47.78 -40.22
C SER A 286 26.47 -49.31 -40.41
N ILE A 287 27.06 -49.99 -39.37
CA ILE A 287 26.64 -51.30 -38.71
C ILE A 287 26.68 -52.64 -39.58
N PRO A 288 26.64 -53.95 -39.13
CA PRO A 288 26.77 -54.68 -37.82
C PRO A 288 27.97 -55.71 -37.58
N PRO A 289 27.96 -57.08 -37.73
CA PRO A 289 28.52 -57.98 -36.66
C PRO A 289 29.23 -59.35 -37.04
N ARG A 290 29.73 -60.13 -36.03
CA ARG A 290 29.59 -61.64 -35.90
C ARG A 290 30.16 -62.29 -34.60
N GLN A 291 29.78 -63.55 -34.34
CA GLN A 291 30.28 -64.56 -33.35
C GLN A 291 30.54 -65.90 -34.11
N PRO A 292 30.64 -67.16 -33.55
CA PRO A 292 30.86 -67.71 -32.17
C PRO A 292 31.87 -68.91 -32.12
N THR A 293 31.98 -69.68 -31.01
CA THR A 293 32.04 -71.20 -30.96
C THR A 293 32.17 -71.79 -29.52
N THR A 294 32.11 -73.14 -29.37
CA THR A 294 31.92 -73.93 -28.11
C THR A 294 32.62 -75.32 -28.12
N THR A 295 32.77 -76.00 -26.96
CA THR A 295 33.15 -77.46 -26.82
C THR A 295 32.75 -78.06 -25.45
N VAL A 296 32.63 -79.41 -25.34
CA VAL A 296 32.08 -80.19 -24.18
C VAL A 296 32.73 -81.63 -24.09
N PRO A 297 32.21 -82.66 -23.34
CA PRO A 297 32.72 -83.26 -22.08
C PRO A 297 33.40 -84.67 -22.17
N LEU A 298 33.59 -85.36 -21.01
CA LEU A 298 33.92 -86.81 -20.89
C LEU A 298 33.17 -87.53 -19.74
N ARG A 299 33.31 -88.87 -19.60
CA ARG A 299 32.40 -89.81 -18.88
C ARG A 299 33.09 -91.12 -18.47
N ASP A 300 32.60 -91.87 -17.45
CA ASP A 300 33.09 -93.23 -17.09
C ASP A 300 32.00 -94.22 -16.54
N THR A 301 32.32 -95.50 -16.27
CA THR A 301 31.37 -96.65 -16.15
C THR A 301 31.81 -97.88 -15.29
N ARG A 302 30.85 -98.76 -14.82
CA ARG A 302 30.88 -100.28 -14.76
C ARG A 302 29.69 -100.92 -13.95
N PRO A 303 29.40 -102.27 -14.02
CA PRO A 303 28.03 -102.84 -13.88
C PRO A 303 27.85 -104.09 -12.90
N PRO A 304 27.10 -105.22 -13.15
CA PRO A 304 25.94 -105.64 -12.30
C PRO A 304 25.83 -107.14 -11.89
N GLN A 305 24.68 -107.61 -11.34
CA GLN A 305 24.32 -109.05 -11.13
C GLN A 305 22.79 -109.34 -11.05
N THR A 306 22.36 -110.63 -11.07
CA THR A 306 20.95 -111.09 -11.27
C THR A 306 20.59 -112.46 -10.61
N GLN A 307 19.29 -112.71 -10.32
CA GLN A 307 18.65 -114.03 -10.02
C GLN A 307 17.11 -113.92 -10.22
N GLN A 308 16.43 -114.76 -11.02
CA GLN A 308 15.83 -116.11 -10.81
C GLN A 308 14.37 -116.14 -10.27
N ASN A 309 13.55 -117.10 -10.77
CA ASN A 309 12.09 -117.20 -10.55
C ASN A 309 11.57 -118.61 -11.00
N PRO A 310 10.60 -119.29 -10.33
CA PRO A 310 10.21 -120.67 -10.68
C PRO A 310 8.78 -120.90 -11.25
N ASP A 311 8.72 -121.91 -12.15
CA ASP A 311 7.67 -122.87 -12.55
C ASP A 311 6.19 -122.43 -12.85
N PRO A 312 5.54 -122.90 -13.94
CA PRO A 312 4.12 -122.64 -14.24
C PRO A 312 3.28 -123.83 -14.80
N ARG A 313 2.19 -124.26 -14.10
CA ARG A 313 0.96 -124.70 -14.81
C ARG A 313 -0.37 -124.64 -14.05
N THR A 314 -0.46 -125.04 -12.77
CA THR A 314 -1.63 -124.69 -11.92
C THR A 314 -1.74 -123.17 -11.70
N LYS A 315 -0.63 -122.47 -11.96
CA LYS A 315 -0.56 -121.02 -12.11
C LYS A 315 -1.43 -120.45 -13.23
N TRP A 316 -1.68 -121.11 -14.37
CA TRP A 316 -2.29 -120.42 -15.53
C TRP A 316 -3.60 -119.69 -15.18
N GLU A 317 -4.55 -120.37 -14.54
CA GLU A 317 -5.89 -119.81 -14.30
C GLU A 317 -5.90 -118.86 -13.10
N ILE A 318 -5.15 -119.21 -12.06
CA ILE A 318 -4.97 -118.38 -10.86
C ILE A 318 -4.16 -117.12 -11.19
N ASP A 319 -3.10 -117.20 -11.98
CA ASP A 319 -2.34 -116.05 -12.50
C ASP A 319 -3.13 -115.29 -13.57
N ALA A 320 -4.03 -115.89 -14.35
CA ALA A 320 -4.85 -115.16 -15.32
C ALA A 320 -5.88 -114.26 -14.64
N GLU A 321 -6.61 -114.79 -13.65
CA GLU A 321 -7.61 -114.00 -12.92
C GLU A 321 -6.94 -113.08 -11.89
N ASN A 322 -5.88 -113.52 -11.21
CA ASN A 322 -5.06 -112.59 -10.42
C ASN A 322 -4.33 -111.57 -11.30
N ALA A 323 -3.93 -111.85 -12.54
CA ALA A 323 -3.38 -110.83 -13.43
C ALA A 323 -4.45 -109.82 -13.84
N ARG A 324 -5.70 -110.24 -14.10
CA ARG A 324 -6.82 -109.31 -14.33
C ARG A 324 -7.10 -108.43 -13.13
N ILE A 325 -7.24 -109.02 -11.93
CA ILE A 325 -7.46 -108.28 -10.68
C ILE A 325 -6.27 -107.35 -10.41
N LYS A 326 -5.04 -107.86 -10.48
CA LYS A 326 -3.80 -107.09 -10.29
C LYS A 326 -3.59 -106.03 -11.36
N GLN A 327 -4.08 -106.21 -12.59
CA GLN A 327 -4.04 -105.22 -13.67
C GLN A 327 -5.11 -104.14 -13.46
N GLN A 328 -6.32 -104.50 -13.00
CA GLN A 328 -7.33 -103.53 -12.56
C GLN A 328 -6.86 -102.75 -11.32
N GLU A 329 -6.25 -103.41 -10.34
CA GLU A 329 -5.61 -102.76 -9.20
C GLU A 329 -4.43 -101.90 -9.62
N ASP A 330 -3.55 -102.33 -10.52
CA ASP A 330 -2.45 -101.50 -11.01
C ASP A 330 -2.97 -100.30 -11.80
N ILE A 331 -4.04 -100.44 -12.59
CA ILE A 331 -4.69 -99.32 -13.28
C ILE A 331 -5.32 -98.37 -12.26
N ALA A 332 -6.10 -98.87 -11.30
CA ALA A 332 -6.71 -98.06 -10.24
C ALA A 332 -5.67 -97.41 -9.31
N ARG A 333 -4.53 -98.08 -9.06
CA ARG A 333 -3.40 -97.59 -8.28
C ARG A 333 -2.62 -96.53 -9.06
N ARG A 334 -2.40 -96.72 -10.37
CA ARG A 334 -1.84 -95.70 -11.28
C ARG A 334 -2.77 -94.49 -11.40
N GLU A 335 -4.09 -94.69 -11.46
CA GLU A 335 -5.06 -93.59 -11.43
C GLU A 335 -5.08 -92.86 -10.08
N ARG A 336 -5.11 -93.57 -8.95
CA ARG A 336 -5.04 -92.95 -7.61
C ARG A 336 -3.73 -92.20 -7.43
N ARG A 337 -2.59 -92.78 -7.85
CA ARG A 337 -1.28 -92.12 -7.80
C ARG A 337 -1.24 -90.90 -8.73
N ARG A 338 -1.78 -91.00 -9.95
CA ARG A 338 -1.90 -89.85 -10.87
C ARG A 338 -2.81 -88.75 -10.33
N LYS A 339 -3.96 -89.09 -9.73
CA LYS A 339 -4.86 -88.12 -9.09
C LYS A 339 -4.18 -87.45 -7.90
N ALA A 340 -3.45 -88.19 -7.07
CA ALA A 340 -2.63 -87.65 -5.99
C ALA A 340 -1.47 -86.77 -6.52
N GLU A 341 -0.76 -87.18 -7.57
CA GLU A 341 0.28 -86.37 -8.23
C GLU A 341 -0.30 -85.09 -8.85
N GLU A 342 -1.49 -85.15 -9.45
CA GLU A 342 -2.20 -83.98 -9.99
C GLU A 342 -2.72 -83.05 -8.88
N GLU A 343 -3.17 -83.59 -7.74
CA GLU A 343 -3.65 -82.86 -6.57
C GLU A 343 -2.50 -82.22 -5.78
N GLU A 344 -1.41 -82.96 -5.50
CA GLU A 344 -0.16 -82.42 -4.95
C GLU A 344 0.37 -81.29 -5.83
N ARG A 345 0.36 -81.47 -7.16
CA ARG A 345 0.78 -80.44 -8.12
C ARG A 345 -0.19 -79.24 -8.19
N ARG A 346 -1.47 -79.39 -7.83
CA ARG A 346 -2.41 -78.27 -7.65
C ARG A 346 -2.12 -77.53 -6.33
N THR A 347 -2.04 -78.25 -5.22
CA THR A 347 -1.76 -77.70 -3.88
C THR A 347 -0.43 -76.98 -3.84
N ARG A 348 0.62 -77.57 -4.43
CA ARG A 348 1.93 -76.93 -4.59
C ARG A 348 1.86 -75.65 -5.44
N LYS A 349 1.11 -75.65 -6.56
CA LYS A 349 0.91 -74.43 -7.36
C LYS A 349 0.15 -73.35 -6.61
N LEU A 350 -0.84 -73.70 -5.79
CA LEU A 350 -1.55 -72.76 -4.92
C LEU A 350 -0.60 -72.18 -3.86
N LEU A 351 0.20 -73.01 -3.20
CA LEU A 351 1.20 -72.57 -2.22
C LEU A 351 2.28 -71.67 -2.86
N GLU A 352 2.81 -72.03 -4.03
CA GLU A 352 3.77 -71.22 -4.80
C GLU A 352 3.14 -69.87 -5.24
N ALA A 353 1.86 -69.86 -5.62
CA ALA A 353 1.12 -68.64 -5.97
C ALA A 353 0.84 -67.77 -4.75
N GLU A 354 0.46 -68.35 -3.61
CA GLU A 354 0.22 -67.63 -2.37
C GLU A 354 1.52 -67.02 -1.83
N GLN A 355 2.61 -67.80 -1.72
CA GLN A 355 3.92 -67.27 -1.34
C GLN A 355 4.39 -66.15 -2.28
N LYS A 356 4.10 -66.25 -3.58
CA LYS A 356 4.39 -65.18 -4.55
C LYS A 356 3.51 -63.94 -4.35
N ALA A 357 2.27 -64.10 -3.92
CA ALA A 357 1.37 -62.99 -3.56
C ALA A 357 1.78 -62.33 -2.22
N GLN A 358 2.12 -63.11 -1.20
CA GLN A 358 2.64 -62.65 0.09
C GLN A 358 3.96 -61.87 -0.12
N ARG A 359 4.92 -62.40 -0.88
CA ARG A 359 6.18 -61.71 -1.22
C ARG A 359 5.95 -60.41 -1.99
N LYS A 360 4.95 -60.34 -2.88
CA LYS A 360 4.56 -59.08 -3.54
C LYS A 360 4.03 -58.05 -2.54
N LYS A 361 3.08 -58.44 -1.66
CA LYS A 361 2.54 -57.57 -0.61
C LYS A 361 3.63 -57.08 0.33
N GLN A 362 4.55 -57.96 0.75
CA GLN A 362 5.67 -57.56 1.62
C GLN A 362 6.58 -56.55 0.92
N ALA A 363 6.99 -56.80 -0.34
CA ALA A 363 7.82 -55.84 -1.09
C ALA A 363 7.13 -54.48 -1.32
N GLU A 364 5.80 -54.44 -1.39
CA GLU A 364 5.01 -53.21 -1.45
C GLU A 364 4.99 -52.48 -0.10
N VAL A 365 4.78 -53.21 1.01
CA VAL A 365 4.87 -52.70 2.38
C VAL A 365 6.27 -52.19 2.71
N ASP A 366 7.33 -52.90 2.31
CA ASP A 366 8.73 -52.51 2.51
C ASP A 366 9.05 -51.22 1.74
N LYS A 367 8.60 -51.13 0.48
CA LYS A 367 8.77 -49.95 -0.38
C LYS A 367 8.07 -48.71 0.21
N GLU A 368 6.85 -48.87 0.70
CA GLU A 368 6.10 -47.77 1.31
C GLU A 368 6.65 -47.42 2.70
N THR A 369 7.15 -48.40 3.45
CA THR A 369 7.88 -48.18 4.71
C THR A 369 9.16 -47.36 4.47
N GLU A 370 9.94 -47.67 3.44
CA GLU A 370 11.11 -46.87 3.06
C GLU A 370 10.76 -45.47 2.54
N ARG A 371 9.60 -45.30 1.88
CA ARG A 371 9.05 -43.98 1.52
C ARG A 371 8.72 -43.18 2.79
N LEU A 372 8.00 -43.78 3.73
CA LEU A 372 7.59 -43.15 4.99
C LEU A 372 8.79 -42.81 5.88
N LYS A 373 9.79 -43.69 6.01
CA LYS A 373 11.07 -43.40 6.71
C LYS A 373 11.75 -42.16 6.13
N LYS A 374 11.86 -42.07 4.80
CA LYS A 374 12.48 -40.90 4.12
C LYS A 374 11.70 -39.61 4.38
N ILE A 375 10.36 -39.68 4.39
CA ILE A 375 9.50 -38.54 4.75
C ILE A 375 9.70 -38.13 6.22
N LEU A 376 9.74 -39.09 7.16
CA LEU A 376 9.95 -38.83 8.58
C LEU A 376 11.34 -38.21 8.86
N VAL A 377 12.41 -38.74 8.25
CA VAL A 377 13.76 -38.18 8.36
C VAL A 377 13.81 -36.76 7.79
N TYR A 378 13.18 -36.51 6.64
CA TYR A 378 13.10 -35.18 6.04
C TYR A 378 12.35 -34.17 6.93
N ILE A 379 11.19 -34.57 7.48
CA ILE A 379 10.41 -33.75 8.43
C ILE A 379 11.23 -33.46 9.69
N ALA A 380 11.83 -34.48 10.32
CA ALA A 380 12.65 -34.32 11.52
C ALA A 380 13.84 -33.37 11.27
N THR A 381 14.53 -33.52 10.14
CA THR A 381 15.64 -32.64 9.72
C THR A 381 15.17 -31.19 9.57
N ILE A 382 14.02 -30.96 8.94
CA ILE A 382 13.42 -29.61 8.80
C ILE A 382 12.99 -29.04 10.15
N CYS A 383 12.44 -29.85 11.05
CA CYS A 383 12.05 -29.41 12.39
C CYS A 383 13.28 -28.99 13.22
N ILE A 384 14.33 -29.82 13.25
CA ILE A 384 15.60 -29.50 13.93
C ILE A 384 16.21 -28.23 13.34
N TYR A 385 16.29 -28.11 12.01
CA TYR A 385 16.78 -26.90 11.36
C TYR A 385 15.94 -25.66 11.75
N ARG A 386 14.61 -25.73 11.64
CA ARG A 386 13.69 -24.61 11.93
C ARG A 386 13.72 -24.14 13.38
N LEU A 387 13.99 -25.03 14.33
CA LEU A 387 14.06 -24.71 15.76
C LEU A 387 15.43 -24.16 16.18
N PHE A 388 16.53 -24.74 15.69
CA PHE A 388 17.88 -24.47 16.25
C PHE A 388 18.85 -23.73 15.32
N PHE A 389 18.73 -23.90 13.99
CA PHE A 389 19.76 -23.44 13.03
C PHE A 389 19.25 -22.41 12.00
N HIS A 390 17.94 -22.17 11.98
CA HIS A 390 17.29 -21.20 11.10
C HIS A 390 17.63 -19.75 11.50
N PRO A 391 17.70 -18.77 10.57
CA PRO A 391 18.00 -17.37 10.91
C PRO A 391 17.13 -16.81 12.04
N PHE A 392 15.82 -17.10 12.00
CA PHE A 392 14.85 -16.75 13.05
C PHE A 392 14.76 -17.74 14.24
N ALA A 393 15.76 -18.59 14.49
CA ALA A 393 15.75 -19.52 15.64
C ALA A 393 15.69 -18.78 16.99
N HIS A 394 16.46 -17.69 17.10
CA HIS A 394 16.57 -16.84 18.29
C HIS A 394 15.28 -16.04 18.60
N ILE A 395 14.36 -15.90 17.65
CA ILE A 395 13.15 -15.08 17.82
C ILE A 395 12.09 -15.86 18.62
N PRO A 396 11.46 -15.26 19.65
CA PRO A 396 10.41 -15.91 20.43
C PRO A 396 9.13 -16.12 19.62
N GLY A 397 8.24 -17.00 20.09
CA GLY A 397 6.98 -17.31 19.41
C GLY A 397 6.54 -18.77 19.57
N PRO A 398 5.30 -19.12 19.18
CA PRO A 398 4.71 -20.44 19.40
C PRO A 398 5.47 -21.57 18.70
N PHE A 399 5.58 -22.73 19.38
CA PHE A 399 6.30 -23.90 18.86
C PHE A 399 5.86 -24.30 17.44
N PHE A 400 4.55 -24.40 17.19
CA PHE A 400 4.02 -24.73 15.88
C PHE A 400 4.26 -23.63 14.83
N ALA A 401 4.24 -22.35 15.22
CA ALA A 401 4.55 -21.23 14.32
C ALA A 401 6.01 -21.27 13.84
N LYS A 402 6.97 -21.60 14.73
CA LYS A 402 8.38 -21.82 14.35
C LYS A 402 8.53 -22.93 13.31
N LEU A 403 7.65 -23.94 13.33
CA LEU A 403 7.71 -25.13 12.46
C LEU A 403 6.92 -25.00 11.15
N THR A 404 5.75 -24.36 11.13
CA THR A 404 4.83 -24.36 9.99
C THR A 404 3.88 -23.16 9.96
N GLY A 405 3.48 -22.73 8.76
CA GLY A 405 2.42 -21.73 8.56
C GLY A 405 1.01 -22.24 8.93
N ALA A 406 0.86 -23.53 9.21
CA ALA A 406 -0.42 -24.11 9.63
C ALA A 406 -0.96 -23.50 10.94
N TYR A 407 -0.10 -22.94 11.79
CA TYR A 407 -0.53 -22.20 12.98
C TYR A 407 -1.30 -20.91 12.62
N GLY A 408 -0.78 -20.12 11.67
CA GLY A 408 -1.49 -18.94 11.16
C GLY A 408 -2.76 -19.32 10.38
N LEU A 409 -2.73 -20.43 9.64
CA LEU A 409 -3.90 -20.97 8.93
C LEU A 409 -5.03 -21.38 9.88
N TYR A 410 -4.70 -21.95 11.04
CA TYR A 410 -5.67 -22.33 12.08
C TYR A 410 -6.39 -21.09 12.64
N HIS A 411 -5.66 -20.04 13.00
CA HIS A 411 -6.25 -18.80 13.51
C HIS A 411 -7.04 -18.01 12.43
N ALA A 412 -6.62 -18.07 11.17
CA ALA A 412 -7.42 -17.54 10.06
C ALA A 412 -8.72 -18.35 9.87
N TRP A 413 -8.67 -19.68 9.97
CA TRP A 413 -9.85 -20.53 9.88
C TRP A 413 -10.86 -20.25 11.02
N LEU A 414 -10.38 -19.92 12.22
CA LEU A 414 -11.19 -19.48 13.37
C LEU A 414 -11.56 -17.98 13.36
N GLN A 415 -11.11 -17.21 12.37
CA GLN A 415 -11.30 -15.76 12.28
C GLN A 415 -10.76 -14.95 13.49
N ASP A 416 -9.83 -15.51 14.27
CA ASP A 416 -9.27 -14.92 15.50
C ASP A 416 -7.81 -14.43 15.36
N THR A 417 -7.25 -14.44 14.14
CA THR A 417 -5.84 -14.06 13.83
C THR A 417 -5.36 -12.80 14.56
N HIS A 418 -6.18 -11.75 14.63
CA HIS A 418 -5.85 -10.49 15.29
C HIS A 418 -5.74 -10.63 16.82
N LEU A 419 -6.67 -11.37 17.45
CA LEU A 419 -6.65 -11.70 18.89
C LEU A 419 -5.48 -12.62 19.23
N ALA A 420 -5.18 -13.60 18.36
CA ALA A 420 -3.99 -14.44 18.47
C ALA A 420 -2.72 -13.58 18.44
N ILE A 421 -2.53 -12.76 17.39
CA ILE A 421 -1.34 -11.91 17.22
C ILE A 421 -1.16 -10.93 18.38
N TYR A 422 -2.22 -10.29 18.85
CA TYR A 422 -2.16 -9.39 20.01
C TYR A 422 -1.66 -10.13 21.27
N ARG A 423 -2.25 -11.27 21.62
CA ARG A 423 -1.81 -12.10 22.76
C ARG A 423 -0.37 -12.59 22.62
N LEU A 424 0.09 -12.87 21.39
CA LEU A 424 1.48 -13.22 21.14
C LEU A 424 2.43 -12.06 21.42
N HIS A 425 2.07 -10.83 21.08
CA HIS A 425 2.87 -9.66 21.44
C HIS A 425 2.89 -9.38 22.95
N LEU A 426 1.78 -9.61 23.66
CA LEU A 426 1.77 -9.59 25.14
C LEU A 426 2.67 -10.69 25.75
N SER A 427 2.74 -11.87 25.12
CA SER A 427 3.48 -13.04 25.66
C SER A 427 4.96 -13.07 25.30
N TYR A 428 5.34 -12.47 24.18
CA TYR A 428 6.68 -12.61 23.57
C TYR A 428 7.35 -11.27 23.21
N GLY A 429 6.67 -10.14 23.41
CA GLY A 429 7.21 -8.79 23.18
C GLY A 429 7.04 -8.26 21.75
N PRO A 430 7.79 -7.21 21.37
CA PRO A 430 7.51 -6.42 20.17
C PRO A 430 7.80 -7.15 18.84
N VAL A 431 8.63 -8.21 18.83
CA VAL A 431 8.94 -8.99 17.62
C VAL A 431 8.72 -10.48 17.88
N VAL A 432 7.84 -11.12 17.09
CA VAL A 432 7.43 -12.52 17.30
C VAL A 432 7.51 -13.32 16.01
N ARG A 433 8.00 -14.55 16.08
CA ARG A 433 8.04 -15.50 14.97
C ARG A 433 6.68 -16.18 14.78
N TYR A 434 5.96 -15.78 13.74
CA TYR A 434 4.62 -16.28 13.41
C TYR A 434 4.62 -17.32 12.27
N GLY A 435 5.78 -17.62 11.70
CA GLY A 435 5.95 -18.69 10.72
C GLY A 435 7.41 -19.13 10.60
N PRO A 436 7.70 -20.16 9.78
CA PRO A 436 9.07 -20.61 9.54
C PRO A 436 9.99 -19.44 9.16
N SER A 437 9.60 -18.70 8.12
CA SER A 437 10.32 -17.55 7.53
C SER A 437 9.51 -16.25 7.69
N ARG A 438 8.77 -16.10 8.80
CA ARG A 438 7.89 -14.95 9.04
C ARG A 438 8.04 -14.37 10.45
N ILE A 439 8.14 -13.05 10.54
CA ILE A 439 8.02 -12.30 11.80
C ILE A 439 6.83 -11.34 11.78
N LEU A 440 6.29 -11.05 12.96
CA LEU A 440 5.34 -9.99 13.22
C LEU A 440 5.97 -8.98 14.17
N VAL A 441 5.60 -7.71 13.99
CA VAL A 441 6.19 -6.58 14.69
C VAL A 441 5.07 -5.67 15.22
N ASN A 442 5.14 -5.35 16.52
CA ASN A 442 4.24 -4.43 17.20
C ASN A 442 5.01 -3.21 17.70
N ASP A 443 5.48 -2.40 16.74
CA ASP A 443 6.17 -1.15 17.00
C ASP A 443 6.02 -0.18 15.79
N ALA A 444 5.85 1.11 16.06
CA ALA A 444 5.64 2.14 15.05
C ALA A 444 6.92 2.49 14.23
N HIS A 445 8.12 2.25 14.77
CA HIS A 445 9.37 2.32 14.00
C HIS A 445 9.45 1.13 13.04
N GLY A 446 9.19 -0.08 13.53
CA GLY A 446 9.15 -1.30 12.71
C GLY A 446 8.11 -1.22 11.59
N MET A 447 6.96 -0.60 11.85
CA MET A 447 5.97 -0.26 10.83
C MET A 447 6.57 0.62 9.71
N LYS A 448 7.33 1.66 10.05
CA LYS A 448 7.99 2.52 9.06
C LYS A 448 9.09 1.77 8.29
N GLU A 449 9.86 0.90 8.95
CA GLU A 449 10.88 0.03 8.33
C GLU A 449 10.28 -1.01 7.35
N ILE A 450 9.09 -1.56 7.64
CA ILE A 450 8.43 -2.56 6.77
C ILE A 450 7.67 -1.89 5.60
N TYR A 451 7.04 -0.74 5.84
CA TYR A 451 6.04 -0.16 4.93
C TYR A 451 6.40 1.17 4.26
N GLY A 452 7.53 1.80 4.65
CA GLY A 452 7.94 3.13 4.21
C GLY A 452 8.23 3.29 2.71
N TYR A 453 8.76 4.46 2.33
CA TYR A 453 8.94 4.83 0.93
C TYR A 453 10.17 4.16 0.28
N ASP A 454 11.34 4.28 0.92
CA ASP A 454 12.63 3.78 0.42
C ASP A 454 13.10 2.47 1.09
N VAL A 455 12.16 1.61 1.48
CA VAL A 455 12.44 0.36 2.20
C VAL A 455 12.72 -0.83 1.27
N ASN A 456 13.61 -1.74 1.68
CA ASN A 456 13.92 -2.98 0.94
C ASN A 456 12.87 -4.08 1.11
N PHE A 457 11.59 -3.70 1.13
CA PHE A 457 10.44 -4.59 1.24
C PHE A 457 9.51 -4.45 0.02
N ALA A 458 8.79 -5.51 -0.31
CA ALA A 458 7.77 -5.55 -1.37
C ALA A 458 6.55 -6.40 -0.95
N LYS A 459 5.45 -6.36 -1.70
CA LYS A 459 4.38 -7.35 -1.50
C LYS A 459 4.88 -8.71 -1.99
N GLY A 460 4.92 -9.68 -1.07
CA GLY A 460 5.45 -11.01 -1.34
C GLY A 460 4.55 -11.90 -2.18
N LYS A 461 5.05 -13.07 -2.54
CA LYS A 461 4.33 -14.08 -3.35
C LYS A 461 3.05 -14.62 -2.68
N ALA A 462 2.80 -14.25 -1.42
CA ALA A 462 1.54 -14.52 -0.72
C ALA A 462 0.34 -13.69 -1.25
N TYR A 463 0.56 -12.58 -1.97
CA TYR A 463 -0.53 -11.82 -2.61
C TYR A 463 -1.01 -12.43 -3.94
N GLU A 464 -0.23 -13.31 -4.56
CA GLU A 464 -0.58 -13.96 -5.83
C GLU A 464 -1.84 -14.85 -5.71
N VAL A 465 -2.00 -15.52 -4.57
CA VAL A 465 -3.16 -16.40 -4.29
C VAL A 465 -4.46 -15.63 -4.00
N MET A 466 -4.40 -14.30 -3.92
CA MET A 466 -5.58 -13.44 -3.79
C MET A 466 -6.19 -13.05 -5.14
N ARG A 467 -5.43 -13.14 -6.26
CA ARG A 467 -5.86 -12.69 -7.59
C ARG A 467 -7.23 -13.27 -7.99
N LEU A 468 -8.11 -12.40 -8.46
CA LEU A 468 -9.50 -12.70 -8.87
C LEU A 468 -9.74 -12.51 -10.38
N ASN A 469 -8.79 -11.88 -11.07
CA ASN A 469 -8.71 -11.79 -12.52
C ASN A 469 -7.37 -12.38 -13.01
N PRO A 470 -7.22 -12.71 -14.31
CA PRO A 470 -5.96 -13.18 -14.89
C PRO A 470 -4.84 -12.13 -14.84
N VAL A 471 -5.20 -10.86 -14.73
CA VAL A 471 -4.30 -9.70 -14.69
C VAL A 471 -4.25 -9.15 -13.26
N GLU A 472 -3.09 -8.62 -12.86
CA GLU A 472 -2.88 -8.04 -11.54
C GLU A 472 -3.59 -6.69 -11.39
N SER A 473 -3.97 -6.36 -10.16
CA SER A 473 -4.47 -5.03 -9.76
C SER A 473 -3.47 -4.32 -8.87
N VAL A 474 -3.62 -3.01 -8.66
CA VAL A 474 -2.76 -2.19 -7.78
C VAL A 474 -2.65 -2.77 -6.37
N PHE A 475 -3.67 -3.49 -5.90
CA PHE A 475 -3.65 -4.17 -4.62
C PHE A 475 -2.75 -5.42 -4.59
N ASN A 476 -2.82 -6.30 -5.60
CA ASN A 476 -2.12 -7.60 -5.56
C ASN A 476 -0.79 -7.64 -6.32
N VAL A 477 -0.49 -6.65 -7.17
CA VAL A 477 0.76 -6.56 -7.93
C VAL A 477 2.00 -6.52 -7.01
N THR A 478 2.90 -7.47 -7.22
CA THR A 478 4.12 -7.62 -6.40
C THR A 478 5.23 -6.67 -6.85
N ASP A 479 5.47 -6.57 -8.16
CA ASP A 479 6.52 -5.72 -8.74
C ASP A 479 6.36 -4.22 -8.40
N LYS A 480 7.49 -3.56 -8.09
CA LYS A 480 7.53 -2.13 -7.71
C LYS A 480 7.29 -1.19 -8.90
N LYS A 481 7.67 -1.56 -10.14
CA LYS A 481 7.49 -0.69 -11.32
C LYS A 481 6.05 -0.73 -11.83
N MET A 482 5.49 -1.93 -12.01
CA MET A 482 4.09 -2.12 -12.40
C MET A 482 3.13 -1.56 -11.34
N HIS A 483 3.45 -1.70 -10.04
CA HIS A 483 2.71 -0.99 -9.00
C HIS A 483 2.72 0.53 -9.18
N ARG A 484 3.90 1.13 -9.48
CA ARG A 484 4.02 2.58 -9.68
C ARG A 484 3.14 3.06 -10.84
N ARG A 485 3.20 2.38 -11.99
CA ARG A 485 2.32 2.62 -13.17
C ARG A 485 0.84 2.56 -12.77
N LYS A 486 0.41 1.43 -12.20
CA LYS A 486 -0.99 1.21 -11.80
C LYS A 486 -1.48 2.22 -10.78
N ARG A 487 -0.70 2.51 -9.73
CA ARG A 487 -1.07 3.49 -8.70
C ARG A 487 -1.15 4.91 -9.28
N LYS A 488 -0.26 5.29 -10.20
CA LYS A 488 -0.28 6.61 -10.88
C LYS A 488 -1.56 6.80 -11.71
N LEU A 489 -2.00 5.76 -12.43
CA LEU A 489 -3.25 5.77 -13.20
C LEU A 489 -4.49 5.74 -12.30
N VAL A 490 -4.55 4.79 -11.36
CA VAL A 490 -5.71 4.62 -10.45
C VAL A 490 -5.91 5.83 -9.53
N ALA A 491 -4.82 6.48 -9.07
CA ALA A 491 -4.91 7.66 -8.22
C ALA A 491 -5.60 8.86 -8.89
N GLN A 492 -5.66 8.93 -10.22
CA GLN A 492 -6.41 9.99 -10.93
C GLN A 492 -7.91 9.94 -10.56
N GLY A 493 -8.48 8.74 -10.36
CA GLY A 493 -9.86 8.56 -9.89
C GLY A 493 -10.08 8.98 -8.42
N PHE A 494 -9.02 9.06 -7.62
CA PHE A 494 -9.03 9.52 -6.23
C PHE A 494 -8.55 10.97 -6.07
N SER A 495 -8.36 11.70 -7.18
CA SER A 495 -8.07 13.14 -7.15
C SER A 495 -9.24 13.92 -6.58
N GLU A 496 -8.97 15.10 -6.02
CA GLU A 496 -10.02 15.95 -5.42
C GLU A 496 -11.14 16.28 -6.42
N ALA A 497 -10.78 16.60 -7.67
CA ALA A 497 -11.75 16.83 -8.75
C ALA A 497 -12.64 15.61 -9.04
N ALA A 498 -12.09 14.39 -9.00
CA ALA A 498 -12.86 13.17 -9.20
C ALA A 498 -13.76 12.83 -7.98
N LEU A 499 -13.34 13.20 -6.76
CA LEU A 499 -14.16 13.06 -5.56
C LEU A 499 -15.30 14.08 -5.52
N ARG A 500 -15.03 15.37 -5.79
CA ARG A 500 -16.06 16.42 -5.95
C ARG A 500 -17.08 16.06 -7.04
N ALA A 501 -16.63 15.52 -8.18
CA ALA A 501 -17.53 15.04 -9.23
C ALA A 501 -18.39 13.83 -8.80
N SER A 502 -17.88 13.02 -7.87
CA SER A 502 -18.58 11.86 -7.29
C SER A 502 -19.50 12.22 -6.11
N GLU A 503 -19.43 13.44 -5.57
CA GLU A 503 -20.06 13.85 -4.31
C GLU A 503 -21.58 13.65 -4.30
N ASN A 504 -22.28 14.12 -5.34
CA ASN A 504 -23.73 13.94 -5.50
C ASN A 504 -24.16 12.46 -5.57
N CYS A 505 -23.28 11.56 -6.02
CA CYS A 505 -23.52 10.12 -6.02
C CYS A 505 -23.42 9.55 -4.59
N ILE A 506 -22.46 10.02 -3.79
CA ILE A 506 -22.28 9.61 -2.39
C ILE A 506 -23.45 10.14 -1.54
N LEU A 507 -23.74 11.44 -1.61
CA LEU A 507 -24.81 12.09 -0.85
C LEU A 507 -26.17 11.41 -1.07
N ARG A 508 -26.54 11.13 -2.33
CA ARG A 508 -27.78 10.39 -2.66
C ARG A 508 -27.93 9.05 -1.95
N HIS A 509 -26.84 8.30 -1.77
CA HIS A 509 -26.87 7.02 -1.07
C HIS A 509 -26.83 7.17 0.45
N VAL A 510 -26.21 8.24 0.96
CA VAL A 510 -26.27 8.60 2.38
C VAL A 510 -27.68 9.04 2.76
N ASP A 511 -28.33 9.87 1.95
CA ASP A 511 -29.71 10.31 2.18
C ASP A 511 -30.69 9.14 2.12
N LEU A 512 -30.56 8.27 1.11
CA LEU A 512 -31.34 7.02 1.03
C LEU A 512 -31.08 6.11 2.24
N PHE A 513 -29.83 5.99 2.71
CA PHE A 513 -29.54 5.23 3.93
C PHE A 513 -30.24 5.84 5.15
N VAL A 514 -30.13 7.16 5.37
CA VAL A 514 -30.76 7.85 6.50
C VAL A 514 -32.28 7.74 6.44
N GLU A 515 -32.88 7.85 5.24
CA GLU A 515 -34.32 7.61 5.03
C GLU A 515 -34.74 6.20 5.47
N ARG A 516 -34.00 5.18 5.04
CA ARG A 516 -34.28 3.76 5.31
C ARG A 516 -34.15 3.32 6.77
N LEU A 517 -33.57 4.15 7.64
CA LEU A 517 -33.58 3.91 9.10
C LEU A 517 -34.97 4.18 9.73
N PHE A 518 -35.88 4.77 8.95
CA PHE A 518 -37.27 5.08 9.31
C PHE A 518 -38.31 4.36 8.43
N ASP A 519 -37.89 3.40 7.60
CA ASP A 519 -38.81 2.42 7.02
C ASP A 519 -39.27 1.50 8.16
N ASP A 520 -40.57 1.45 8.43
CA ASP A 520 -41.16 0.52 9.41
C ASP A 520 -41.86 -0.62 8.67
N ASP A 521 -41.98 -1.76 9.34
CA ASP A 521 -42.62 -2.96 8.83
C ASP A 521 -44.16 -2.85 9.02
N ASP A 522 -44.79 -1.97 8.22
CA ASP A 522 -46.24 -1.79 7.97
C ASP A 522 -47.21 -1.51 9.16
N ASP A 523 -46.76 -1.43 10.42
CA ASP A 523 -47.65 -1.32 11.60
C ASP A 523 -47.56 0.04 12.34
N ASP A 524 -48.29 1.06 11.86
CA ASP A 524 -48.25 2.44 12.41
C ASP A 524 -48.79 2.56 13.87
N ASP A 525 -49.58 1.60 14.37
CA ASP A 525 -50.04 1.62 15.78
C ASP A 525 -48.85 1.50 16.77
N VAL A 526 -47.82 0.74 16.42
CA VAL A 526 -46.62 0.52 17.26
C VAL A 526 -45.79 1.81 17.43
N ARG A 527 -45.80 2.70 16.44
CA ARG A 527 -45.05 3.98 16.47
C ARG A 527 -45.56 4.94 17.54
N ASN A 528 -46.86 4.91 17.82
CA ASN A 528 -47.47 5.74 18.86
C ASN A 528 -47.13 5.24 20.28
N GLU A 529 -46.91 3.94 20.46
CA GLU A 529 -46.47 3.37 21.75
C GLU A 529 -44.96 3.58 22.01
N ASN A 530 -44.11 3.55 20.97
CA ASN A 530 -42.65 3.66 21.10
C ASN A 530 -42.10 5.11 21.04
N GLU A 531 -42.87 6.13 21.47
CA GLU A 531 -42.45 7.55 21.49
C GLU A 531 -41.85 8.09 20.15
N GLY A 532 -42.28 7.55 19.00
CA GLY A 532 -41.75 7.91 17.68
C GLY A 532 -40.36 7.33 17.33
N TRP A 533 -39.83 6.38 18.11
CA TRP A 533 -38.64 5.61 17.76
C TRP A 533 -38.99 4.45 16.81
N SER A 534 -38.17 4.23 15.78
CA SER A 534 -38.33 3.12 14.83
C SER A 534 -37.93 1.77 15.43
N SER A 535 -38.39 0.68 14.82
CA SER A 535 -37.93 -0.67 15.17
C SER A 535 -36.43 -0.82 14.90
N ALA A 536 -35.73 -1.60 15.72
CA ALA A 536 -34.27 -1.69 15.71
C ALA A 536 -33.70 -2.17 14.35
N LYS A 537 -32.81 -1.39 13.73
CA LYS A 537 -32.22 -1.66 12.39
C LYS A 537 -30.74 -2.05 12.48
N ASP A 538 -30.27 -2.93 11.58
CA ASP A 538 -28.83 -3.17 11.33
C ASP A 538 -28.26 -1.98 10.54
N VAL A 539 -27.17 -1.41 11.04
CA VAL A 539 -26.64 -0.13 10.55
C VAL A 539 -25.37 -0.35 9.71
N SER A 540 -25.58 -0.82 8.46
CA SER A 540 -24.53 -1.19 7.51
C SER A 540 -24.80 -0.66 6.08
N ILE A 541 -23.95 0.23 5.56
CA ILE A 541 -24.05 0.78 4.19
C ILE A 541 -23.06 0.07 3.25
N HIS A 542 -23.55 -0.53 2.15
CA HIS A 542 -22.67 -1.17 1.15
C HIS A 542 -22.84 -0.66 -0.29
N ASP A 543 -23.95 0.02 -0.65
CA ASP A 543 -24.27 0.32 -2.05
C ASP A 543 -23.41 1.43 -2.69
N ILE A 544 -22.89 2.40 -1.92
CA ILE A 544 -22.15 3.59 -2.42
C ILE A 544 -21.07 3.20 -3.45
N ILE A 545 -20.16 2.29 -3.07
CA ILE A 545 -19.02 1.89 -3.90
C ILE A 545 -19.45 1.20 -5.20
N THR A 546 -20.64 0.57 -5.21
CA THR A 546 -21.13 -0.18 -6.37
C THR A 546 -21.62 0.76 -7.46
N ASP A 547 -22.35 1.82 -7.10
CA ASP A 547 -22.73 2.86 -8.05
C ASP A 547 -21.52 3.69 -8.50
N LEU A 548 -20.58 4.01 -7.60
CA LEU A 548 -19.33 4.70 -7.99
C LEU A 548 -18.49 3.91 -9.01
N VAL A 549 -18.43 2.58 -8.90
CA VAL A 549 -17.59 1.74 -9.78
C VAL A 549 -18.33 1.27 -11.04
N PHE A 550 -19.63 0.97 -10.98
CA PHE A 550 -20.38 0.43 -12.13
C PHE A 550 -21.46 1.34 -12.72
N GLY A 551 -21.78 2.46 -12.06
CA GLY A 551 -22.98 3.23 -12.39
C GLY A 551 -24.28 2.47 -12.11
N LYS A 552 -24.22 1.47 -11.21
CA LYS A 552 -25.35 0.66 -10.76
C LYS A 552 -25.23 0.41 -9.26
N SER A 553 -26.23 0.84 -8.50
CA SER A 553 -26.47 0.39 -7.12
C SER A 553 -26.69 -1.13 -7.10
N THR A 554 -26.16 -1.81 -6.09
CA THR A 554 -26.53 -3.21 -5.78
C THR A 554 -27.89 -3.33 -5.08
N ASP A 555 -28.52 -2.21 -4.72
CA ASP A 555 -29.84 -2.14 -4.07
C ASP A 555 -29.92 -2.99 -2.78
N VAL A 556 -28.83 -3.18 -2.06
CA VAL A 556 -28.77 -3.94 -0.80
C VAL A 556 -29.58 -3.27 0.31
N LEU A 557 -29.64 -1.93 0.28
CA LEU A 557 -30.49 -1.10 1.14
C LEU A 557 -31.99 -1.21 0.81
N THR A 558 -32.36 -1.52 -0.44
CA THR A 558 -33.76 -1.40 -0.92
C THR A 558 -34.41 -2.72 -1.35
N LYS A 559 -33.63 -3.79 -1.57
CA LYS A 559 -34.10 -5.11 -2.02
C LYS A 559 -33.50 -6.22 -1.15
N PRO A 560 -34.28 -6.87 -0.26
CA PRO A 560 -33.78 -7.94 0.62
C PRO A 560 -33.05 -9.07 -0.12
N ASP A 561 -33.52 -9.45 -1.31
CA ASP A 561 -32.91 -10.49 -2.16
C ASP A 561 -31.45 -10.20 -2.53
N ASN A 562 -31.05 -8.93 -2.60
CA ASN A 562 -29.68 -8.53 -2.97
C ASN A 562 -28.69 -8.62 -1.79
N ARG A 563 -29.17 -8.82 -0.56
CA ARG A 563 -28.32 -9.05 0.63
C ARG A 563 -27.45 -10.32 0.51
N GLN A 564 -27.77 -11.20 -0.46
CA GLN A 564 -26.98 -12.39 -0.80
C GLN A 564 -25.51 -12.11 -1.18
N TYR A 565 -25.16 -10.89 -1.60
CA TYR A 565 -23.78 -10.54 -1.97
C TYR A 565 -22.80 -10.56 -0.78
N ARG A 566 -23.25 -10.15 0.42
CA ARG A 566 -22.42 -10.08 1.64
C ARG A 566 -21.82 -11.47 2.00
N PRO A 567 -22.59 -12.58 2.06
CA PRO A 567 -22.05 -13.92 2.20
C PRO A 567 -21.10 -14.41 1.08
N MET A 568 -21.09 -13.81 -0.11
CA MET A 568 -20.12 -14.14 -1.17
C MET A 568 -18.80 -13.40 -0.97
N LEU A 569 -18.87 -12.13 -0.58
CA LEU A 569 -17.71 -11.29 -0.31
C LEU A 569 -16.94 -11.75 0.93
N ILE A 570 -17.65 -11.99 2.04
CA ILE A 570 -17.10 -12.59 3.27
C ILE A 570 -16.44 -13.94 3.00
N SER A 571 -17.11 -14.83 2.27
CA SER A 571 -16.56 -16.14 1.89
C SER A 571 -15.31 -16.03 1.00
N THR A 572 -15.25 -14.99 0.15
CA THR A 572 -14.06 -14.66 -0.67
C THR A 572 -12.91 -14.11 0.19
N GLY A 573 -13.22 -13.27 1.18
CA GLY A 573 -12.26 -12.71 2.15
C GLY A 573 -11.67 -13.77 3.08
N GLN A 574 -12.50 -14.66 3.63
CA GLN A 574 -12.06 -15.76 4.49
C GLN A 574 -11.07 -16.69 3.77
N ARG A 575 -11.30 -16.95 2.49
CA ARG A 575 -10.35 -17.66 1.62
C ARG A 575 -9.03 -16.88 1.46
N MET A 576 -9.03 -15.55 1.39
CA MET A 576 -7.80 -14.74 1.36
C MET A 576 -7.05 -14.80 2.70
N ALA A 577 -7.76 -14.73 3.83
CA ALA A 577 -7.20 -14.84 5.18
C ALA A 577 -6.48 -16.17 5.36
N MET A 578 -7.12 -17.29 5.00
CA MET A 578 -6.49 -18.61 5.04
C MET A 578 -5.31 -18.71 4.04
N ALA A 579 -5.47 -18.22 2.82
CA ALA A 579 -4.46 -18.36 1.77
C ALA A 579 -3.19 -17.53 2.00
N ILE A 580 -3.27 -16.34 2.64
CA ILE A 580 -2.06 -15.55 2.93
C ILE A 580 -1.20 -16.21 4.00
N GLN A 581 -1.79 -16.96 4.94
CA GLN A 581 -1.08 -17.62 6.04
C GLN A 581 -0.32 -18.89 5.59
N MET A 582 -0.82 -19.60 4.58
CA MET A 582 -0.15 -20.80 4.04
C MET A 582 -0.27 -20.94 2.51
N PRO A 583 0.31 -20.01 1.70
CA PRO A 583 0.05 -19.94 0.25
C PRO A 583 0.30 -21.24 -0.53
N GLN A 584 1.27 -22.06 -0.09
CA GLN A 584 1.57 -23.36 -0.68
C GLN A 584 0.41 -24.36 -0.63
N ALA A 585 -0.50 -24.27 0.34
CA ALA A 585 -1.69 -25.12 0.45
C ALA A 585 -2.83 -24.71 -0.51
N PHE A 586 -2.71 -23.56 -1.18
CA PHE A 586 -3.74 -22.96 -2.05
C PHE A 586 -3.24 -22.69 -3.49
N ARG A 587 -2.06 -23.21 -3.86
CA ARG A 587 -1.45 -23.09 -5.21
C ARG A 587 -1.64 -24.33 -6.10
N ALA A 588 -2.40 -25.33 -5.65
CA ALA A 588 -2.39 -26.67 -6.25
C ALA A 588 -2.93 -26.76 -7.69
N GLY A 589 -3.82 -25.85 -8.10
CA GLY A 589 -4.49 -25.83 -9.42
C GLY A 589 -3.60 -25.64 -10.67
N LYS A 590 -2.26 -25.69 -10.54
CA LYS A 590 -1.29 -25.70 -11.65
C LYS A 590 -0.18 -26.74 -11.54
N SER A 591 -0.12 -27.55 -10.47
CA SER A 591 1.06 -28.37 -10.16
C SER A 591 0.79 -29.81 -9.74
N GLY A 592 -0.47 -30.20 -9.53
CA GLY A 592 -0.83 -31.58 -9.16
C GLY A 592 -0.24 -32.05 -7.83
N GLN A 593 0.02 -31.12 -6.90
CA GLN A 593 0.63 -31.42 -5.60
C GLN A 593 -0.41 -31.91 -4.58
N TRP A 594 0.05 -32.78 -3.69
CA TRP A 594 -0.74 -33.81 -3.00
C TRP A 594 -1.76 -33.32 -1.94
N LEU A 595 -1.87 -32.01 -1.72
CA LEU A 595 -2.70 -31.40 -0.66
C LEU A 595 -3.35 -30.11 -1.19
N ASP A 596 -4.32 -30.24 -2.10
CA ASP A 596 -5.26 -29.15 -2.39
C ASP A 596 -6.33 -29.05 -1.28
N LEU A 597 -5.87 -28.60 -0.10
CA LEU A 597 -6.74 -28.29 1.03
C LEU A 597 -7.74 -27.17 0.67
N GLY A 598 -7.40 -26.32 -0.31
CA GLY A 598 -8.28 -25.31 -0.87
C GLY A 598 -9.56 -25.93 -1.45
N THR A 599 -9.45 -26.72 -2.52
CA THR A 599 -10.66 -27.27 -3.17
C THR A 599 -11.40 -28.31 -2.34
N TRP A 600 -10.75 -28.97 -1.36
CA TRP A 600 -11.43 -29.93 -0.49
C TRP A 600 -12.18 -29.29 0.68
N ILE A 601 -11.60 -28.28 1.36
CA ILE A 601 -12.22 -27.61 2.52
C ILE A 601 -13.12 -26.45 2.08
N LEU A 602 -12.76 -25.72 1.02
CA LEU A 602 -13.38 -24.45 0.63
C LEU A 602 -14.16 -24.53 -0.68
N LYS A 603 -14.59 -25.72 -1.13
CA LYS A 603 -15.35 -25.89 -2.39
C LYS A 603 -16.51 -24.90 -2.53
N ASN A 604 -17.36 -24.80 -1.50
CA ASN A 604 -18.52 -23.89 -1.49
C ASN A 604 -18.11 -22.40 -1.54
N ALA A 605 -16.90 -22.05 -1.09
CA ALA A 605 -16.36 -20.70 -1.18
C ALA A 605 -15.76 -20.42 -2.56
N ASP A 606 -15.09 -21.40 -3.18
CA ASP A 606 -14.59 -21.28 -4.57
C ASP A 606 -15.75 -21.21 -5.58
N ASP A 607 -16.86 -21.94 -5.37
CA ASP A 607 -18.08 -21.82 -6.17
C ASP A 607 -18.73 -20.43 -6.03
N LYS A 608 -18.90 -19.91 -4.79
CA LYS A 608 -19.38 -18.53 -4.54
C LYS A 608 -18.46 -17.47 -5.15
N ARG A 609 -17.14 -17.64 -5.01
CA ARG A 609 -16.10 -16.78 -5.60
C ARG A 609 -16.18 -16.76 -7.13
N ALA A 610 -16.46 -17.90 -7.76
CA ALA A 610 -16.64 -17.99 -9.20
C ALA A 610 -17.93 -17.28 -9.68
N GLN A 611 -19.03 -17.40 -8.94
CA GLN A 611 -20.29 -16.69 -9.21
C GLN A 611 -20.10 -15.17 -9.09
N TRP A 612 -19.52 -14.71 -7.96
CA TRP A 612 -19.23 -13.29 -7.70
C TRP A 612 -18.31 -12.68 -8.78
N ALA A 613 -17.20 -13.35 -9.11
CA ALA A 613 -16.33 -12.92 -10.20
C ALA A 613 -17.02 -12.97 -11.58
N GLY A 614 -17.97 -13.89 -11.80
CA GLY A 614 -18.82 -13.92 -13.00
C GLY A 614 -19.68 -12.67 -13.13
N MET A 615 -20.45 -12.37 -12.09
CA MET A 615 -21.35 -11.21 -12.02
C MET A 615 -20.60 -9.89 -12.18
N LEU A 616 -19.55 -9.67 -11.39
CA LEU A 616 -18.74 -8.44 -11.45
C LEU A 616 -18.11 -8.24 -12.83
N ARG A 617 -17.62 -9.29 -13.50
CA ARG A 617 -17.09 -9.17 -14.88
C ARG A 617 -18.15 -8.73 -15.88
N GLY A 618 -19.42 -9.09 -15.68
CA GLY A 618 -20.54 -8.57 -16.46
C GLY A 618 -20.67 -7.05 -16.31
N TRP A 619 -20.80 -6.57 -15.08
CA TRP A 619 -20.98 -5.14 -14.76
C TRP A 619 -19.76 -4.28 -15.14
N VAL A 620 -18.53 -4.78 -14.93
CA VAL A 620 -17.29 -4.18 -15.45
C VAL A 620 -17.38 -3.95 -16.96
N MET A 621 -17.66 -5.02 -17.72
CA MET A 621 -17.61 -4.96 -19.18
C MET A 621 -18.77 -4.14 -19.77
N GLU A 622 -19.89 -4.05 -19.06
CA GLU A 622 -21.00 -3.16 -19.40
C GLU A 622 -20.61 -1.67 -19.18
N ARG A 623 -20.05 -1.33 -18.01
CA ARG A 623 -19.57 0.05 -17.71
C ARG A 623 -18.49 0.48 -18.70
N ILE A 624 -17.48 -0.36 -18.98
CA ILE A 624 -16.43 -0.07 -19.96
C ILE A 624 -17.04 0.17 -21.36
N LYS A 625 -17.98 -0.66 -21.81
CA LYS A 625 -18.66 -0.45 -23.10
C LYS A 625 -19.43 0.86 -23.15
N SER A 626 -20.14 1.23 -22.07
CA SER A 626 -20.92 2.47 -21.99
C SER A 626 -20.03 3.72 -22.10
N GLU A 627 -18.89 3.75 -21.40
CA GLU A 627 -17.95 4.87 -21.48
C GLU A 627 -17.24 4.91 -22.84
N MET A 628 -16.84 3.76 -23.40
CA MET A 628 -16.17 3.71 -24.71
C MET A 628 -17.10 3.98 -25.91
N ALA A 629 -18.42 3.86 -25.73
CA ALA A 629 -19.41 4.17 -26.75
C ALA A 629 -19.82 5.65 -26.78
N THR A 630 -19.47 6.43 -25.75
CA THR A 630 -19.90 7.84 -25.60
C THR A 630 -18.67 8.76 -25.69
N PRO A 631 -18.68 9.83 -26.51
CA PRO A 631 -17.60 10.81 -26.49
C PRO A 631 -17.40 11.41 -25.08
N SER A 632 -16.15 11.66 -24.67
CA SER A 632 -15.84 12.11 -23.30
C SER A 632 -16.47 13.46 -22.92
N ASN A 633 -16.88 14.25 -23.91
CA ASN A 633 -17.58 15.53 -23.71
C ASN A 633 -19.11 15.35 -23.56
N GLU A 634 -19.66 14.19 -23.90
CA GLU A 634 -21.10 13.86 -23.87
C GLU A 634 -21.48 12.85 -22.77
N SER A 635 -20.49 12.18 -22.15
CA SER A 635 -20.76 11.27 -21.02
C SER A 635 -21.39 12.03 -19.84
N LYS A 636 -22.65 11.69 -19.55
CA LYS A 636 -23.46 12.34 -18.49
C LYS A 636 -22.99 12.02 -17.07
N ARG A 637 -22.05 11.08 -16.88
CA ARG A 637 -21.61 10.59 -15.57
C ARG A 637 -20.09 10.74 -15.42
N ARG A 638 -19.66 11.84 -14.83
CA ARG A 638 -18.27 12.06 -14.39
C ARG A 638 -18.11 11.59 -12.95
N ASP A 639 -17.62 10.37 -12.76
CA ASP A 639 -17.28 9.79 -11.46
C ASP A 639 -15.86 9.21 -11.43
N MET A 640 -15.43 8.73 -10.26
CA MET A 640 -14.17 8.02 -10.06
C MET A 640 -13.83 7.01 -11.16
N MET A 641 -14.77 6.16 -11.58
CA MET A 641 -14.50 5.11 -12.56
C MET A 641 -14.38 5.67 -13.98
N SER A 642 -15.19 6.68 -14.35
CA SER A 642 -15.04 7.38 -15.63
C SER A 642 -13.64 7.99 -15.77
N THR A 643 -13.08 8.51 -14.67
CA THR A 643 -11.70 9.02 -14.61
C THR A 643 -10.68 7.90 -14.75
N ILE A 644 -10.84 6.76 -14.05
CA ILE A 644 -9.92 5.60 -14.15
C ILE A 644 -9.93 4.95 -15.54
N ILE A 645 -11.09 4.90 -16.21
CA ILE A 645 -11.22 4.38 -17.58
C ILE A 645 -10.52 5.29 -18.59
N ASN A 646 -10.61 6.60 -18.40
CA ASN A 646 -9.97 7.59 -19.28
C ASN A 646 -8.53 7.92 -18.90
N ALA A 647 -8.08 7.51 -17.71
CA ALA A 647 -6.76 7.80 -17.14
C ALA A 647 -5.62 7.49 -18.12
N THR A 648 -4.68 8.41 -18.19
CA THR A 648 -3.52 8.35 -19.08
C THR A 648 -2.28 8.68 -18.29
N ASP A 649 -1.19 7.92 -18.49
CA ASP A 649 0.08 8.20 -17.84
C ASP A 649 0.73 9.42 -18.51
N PRO A 650 1.00 10.52 -17.79
CA PRO A 650 1.56 11.72 -18.41
C PRO A 650 2.96 11.52 -19.01
N ASP A 651 3.72 10.50 -18.56
CA ASP A 651 5.10 10.24 -19.01
C ASP A 651 5.10 9.40 -20.29
N THR A 652 4.35 8.29 -20.30
CA THR A 652 4.37 7.28 -21.39
C THR A 652 3.20 7.40 -22.36
N ARG A 653 2.16 8.16 -22.00
CA ARG A 653 0.86 8.24 -22.69
C ARG A 653 0.10 6.92 -22.81
N GLU A 654 0.49 5.90 -22.04
CA GLU A 654 -0.26 4.65 -21.90
C GLU A 654 -1.55 4.84 -21.10
N LYS A 655 -2.50 3.91 -21.29
CA LYS A 655 -3.70 3.74 -20.44
C LYS A 655 -3.70 2.36 -19.79
N LEU A 656 -4.63 2.13 -18.86
CA LEU A 656 -4.97 0.78 -18.40
C LEU A 656 -5.63 -0.01 -19.53
N SER A 657 -5.30 -1.29 -19.70
CA SER A 657 -6.07 -2.15 -20.63
C SER A 657 -7.46 -2.48 -20.06
N PRO A 658 -8.46 -2.88 -20.88
CA PRO A 658 -9.78 -3.30 -20.35
C PRO A 658 -9.71 -4.41 -19.29
N GLN A 659 -8.72 -5.30 -19.40
CA GLN A 659 -8.47 -6.36 -18.42
C GLN A 659 -7.80 -5.84 -17.14
N GLU A 660 -6.96 -4.80 -17.22
CA GLU A 660 -6.47 -4.09 -16.05
C GLU A 660 -7.61 -3.32 -15.37
N ILE A 661 -8.40 -2.56 -16.12
CA ILE A 661 -9.57 -1.81 -15.61
C ILE A 661 -10.52 -2.74 -14.84
N GLY A 662 -10.78 -3.95 -15.36
CA GLY A 662 -11.58 -4.96 -14.65
C GLY A 662 -10.92 -5.56 -13.40
N ALA A 663 -9.59 -5.61 -13.35
CA ALA A 663 -8.85 -6.01 -12.14
C ALA A 663 -8.87 -4.91 -11.07
N GLU A 664 -8.75 -3.64 -11.46
CA GLU A 664 -8.89 -2.50 -10.54
C GLU A 664 -10.34 -2.37 -10.04
N ALA A 665 -11.35 -2.40 -10.92
CA ALA A 665 -12.77 -2.31 -10.54
C ALA A 665 -13.22 -3.39 -9.54
N PHE A 666 -12.81 -4.65 -9.74
CA PHE A 666 -13.03 -5.72 -8.77
C PHE A 666 -12.43 -5.37 -7.39
N THR A 667 -11.22 -4.79 -7.41
CA THR A 667 -10.47 -4.41 -6.20
C THR A 667 -11.16 -3.26 -5.47
N LEU A 668 -11.64 -2.24 -6.20
CA LEU A 668 -12.31 -1.07 -5.64
C LEU A 668 -13.54 -1.44 -4.82
N ILE A 669 -14.44 -2.28 -5.35
CA ILE A 669 -15.66 -2.70 -4.63
C ILE A 669 -15.32 -3.55 -3.42
N SER A 670 -14.43 -4.54 -3.59
CA SER A 670 -14.04 -5.45 -2.50
C SER A 670 -13.29 -4.74 -1.37
N ALA A 671 -12.68 -3.57 -1.64
CA ALA A 671 -11.97 -2.77 -0.65
C ALA A 671 -12.84 -1.67 -0.05
N GLY A 672 -13.61 -0.93 -0.85
CA GLY A 672 -14.39 0.23 -0.38
C GLY A 672 -15.64 -0.16 0.41
N GLY A 673 -16.40 -1.16 -0.07
CA GLY A 673 -17.72 -1.49 0.50
C GLY A 673 -17.63 -1.90 1.96
N ASP A 674 -17.03 -3.06 2.24
CA ASP A 674 -17.00 -3.61 3.60
C ASP A 674 -16.16 -2.79 4.58
N THR A 675 -15.18 -2.00 4.11
CA THR A 675 -14.35 -1.18 5.02
C THR A 675 -15.04 0.10 5.45
N THR A 676 -15.60 0.89 4.52
CA THR A 676 -16.45 2.05 4.85
C THR A 676 -17.65 1.60 5.70
N ALA A 677 -18.34 0.51 5.31
CA ALA A 677 -19.45 -0.05 6.06
C ALA A 677 -19.07 -0.32 7.52
N THR A 678 -17.91 -0.94 7.75
CA THR A 678 -17.45 -1.30 9.11
C THR A 678 -17.05 -0.09 9.93
N ALA A 679 -16.43 0.92 9.32
CA ALA A 679 -16.09 2.18 10.00
C ALA A 679 -17.35 2.92 10.47
N ILE A 680 -18.39 2.99 9.65
CA ILE A 680 -19.69 3.59 10.01
C ILE A 680 -20.34 2.80 11.15
N SER A 681 -20.50 1.48 10.98
CA SER A 681 -21.10 0.61 12.02
C SER A 681 -20.37 0.71 13.36
N ALA A 682 -19.03 0.69 13.35
CA ALA A 682 -18.21 0.84 14.56
C ALA A 682 -18.42 2.20 15.22
N THR A 683 -18.36 3.29 14.45
CA THR A 683 -18.54 4.67 14.96
C THR A 683 -19.90 4.80 15.66
N LEU A 684 -20.97 4.29 15.05
CA LEU A 684 -22.32 4.33 15.62
C LEU A 684 -22.49 3.38 16.83
N TRP A 685 -21.85 2.20 16.80
CA TRP A 685 -21.81 1.28 17.94
C TRP A 685 -21.15 1.93 19.17
N TYR A 686 -20.01 2.62 19.00
CA TYR A 686 -19.33 3.31 20.10
C TYR A 686 -20.10 4.54 20.58
N LEU A 687 -20.61 5.39 19.67
CA LEU A 687 -21.39 6.58 20.03
C LEU A 687 -22.64 6.22 20.84
N SER A 688 -23.38 5.17 20.44
CA SER A 688 -24.59 4.71 21.16
C SER A 688 -24.33 4.21 22.59
N ARG A 689 -23.07 3.97 22.96
CA ARG A 689 -22.62 3.54 24.29
C ARG A 689 -21.84 4.59 25.07
N ASN A 690 -21.58 5.77 24.47
CA ASN A 690 -20.85 6.87 25.09
C ASN A 690 -21.65 8.18 25.00
N PRO A 691 -22.67 8.40 25.87
CA PRO A 691 -23.61 9.51 25.76
C PRO A 691 -22.97 10.91 25.81
N SER A 692 -21.87 11.08 26.55
CA SER A 692 -21.09 12.32 26.59
C SER A 692 -20.50 12.67 25.21
N THR A 693 -19.83 11.69 24.58
CA THR A 693 -19.27 11.80 23.24
C THR A 693 -20.36 12.03 22.19
N TYR A 694 -21.45 11.26 22.26
CA TYR A 694 -22.62 11.44 21.38
C TYR A 694 -23.18 12.86 21.47
N ASN A 695 -23.45 13.36 22.68
CA ASN A 695 -23.98 14.70 22.89
C ASN A 695 -23.00 15.80 22.41
N ARG A 696 -21.69 15.64 22.65
CA ARG A 696 -20.64 16.56 22.17
C ARG A 696 -20.58 16.61 20.64
N LEU A 697 -20.69 15.46 19.98
CA LEU A 697 -20.70 15.36 18.52
C LEU A 697 -21.99 15.90 17.89
N VAL A 698 -23.15 15.57 18.46
CA VAL A 698 -24.46 16.12 18.05
C VAL A 698 -24.47 17.64 18.18
N ALA A 699 -23.91 18.19 19.27
CA ALA A 699 -23.77 19.63 19.44
C ALA A 699 -22.83 20.26 18.40
N GLU A 700 -21.69 19.64 18.09
CA GLU A 700 -20.80 20.12 17.01
C GLU A 700 -21.54 20.21 15.66
N ILE A 701 -22.27 19.16 15.28
CA ILE A 701 -22.93 19.10 13.97
C ILE A 701 -24.15 20.03 13.92
N ARG A 702 -25.07 19.93 14.88
CA ARG A 702 -26.33 20.70 14.88
C ARG A 702 -26.15 22.20 15.14
N SER A 703 -24.97 22.66 15.57
CA SER A 703 -24.63 24.08 15.68
C SER A 703 -23.94 24.69 14.45
N ARG A 704 -23.45 23.87 13.50
CA ARG A 704 -22.70 24.31 12.32
C ARG A 704 -23.51 24.33 11.02
N PHE A 705 -24.57 23.52 10.91
CA PHE A 705 -25.35 23.33 9.69
C PHE A 705 -26.83 23.65 9.92
N SER A 706 -27.44 24.43 9.03
CA SER A 706 -28.83 24.87 9.12
C SER A 706 -29.82 23.90 8.48
N SER A 707 -29.35 23.08 7.53
CA SER A 707 -30.08 21.99 6.88
C SER A 707 -29.22 20.71 6.84
N ALA A 708 -29.81 19.57 6.47
CA ALA A 708 -29.02 18.37 6.15
C ALA A 708 -28.24 18.58 4.85
N GLU A 709 -28.85 19.29 3.91
CA GLU A 709 -28.38 19.62 2.58
C GLU A 709 -27.10 20.49 2.60
N ASP A 710 -26.93 21.33 3.63
CA ASP A 710 -25.71 22.12 3.88
C ASP A 710 -24.46 21.23 4.15
N ILE A 711 -24.66 19.95 4.50
CA ILE A 711 -23.58 19.02 4.84
C ILE A 711 -23.00 18.45 3.54
N CYS A 712 -22.11 19.24 2.93
CA CYS A 712 -21.37 18.98 1.70
C CYS A 712 -19.83 19.03 1.93
N ALA A 713 -19.05 18.72 0.90
CA ALA A 713 -17.59 18.71 0.96
C ALA A 713 -17.03 20.15 1.00
N GLY A 714 -16.45 20.56 2.12
CA GLY A 714 -15.87 21.90 2.23
C GLY A 714 -15.35 22.26 3.62
N PRO A 715 -14.92 23.52 3.81
CA PRO A 715 -14.31 24.01 5.05
C PRO A 715 -15.15 23.75 6.31
N THR A 716 -16.47 23.93 6.24
CA THR A 716 -17.37 23.74 7.39
C THR A 716 -17.33 22.32 7.94
N LEU A 717 -17.37 21.30 7.06
CA LEU A 717 -17.30 19.88 7.42
C LEU A 717 -15.88 19.47 7.80
N ASN A 718 -14.86 19.98 7.10
CA ASN A 718 -13.46 19.73 7.45
C ASN A 718 -13.09 20.31 8.83
N ALA A 719 -13.74 21.39 9.26
CA ALA A 719 -13.57 21.97 10.58
C ALA A 719 -14.29 21.21 11.71
N CYS A 720 -15.09 20.18 11.42
CA CYS A 720 -15.71 19.30 12.42
C CYS A 720 -14.66 18.32 12.99
N THR A 721 -13.77 18.86 13.82
CA THR A 721 -12.64 18.11 14.38
C THR A 721 -13.09 17.02 15.35
N TYR A 722 -14.22 17.20 16.04
CA TYR A 722 -14.74 16.16 16.94
C TYR A 722 -15.40 14.99 16.18
N LEU A 723 -16.12 15.28 15.09
CA LEU A 723 -16.57 14.26 14.13
C LEU A 723 -15.38 13.41 13.65
N ARG A 724 -14.31 14.06 13.21
CA ARG A 724 -13.13 13.36 12.73
C ARG A 724 -12.45 12.54 13.83
N ALA A 725 -12.33 13.07 15.04
CA ALA A 725 -11.80 12.37 16.20
C ALA A 725 -12.61 11.12 16.57
N CYS A 726 -13.95 11.19 16.50
CA CYS A 726 -14.83 10.06 16.77
C CYS A 726 -14.65 8.91 15.76
N ILE A 727 -14.41 9.26 14.48
CA ILE A 727 -14.15 8.31 13.39
C ILE A 727 -12.74 7.71 13.52
N ASP A 728 -11.71 8.52 13.77
CA ASP A 728 -10.33 8.04 13.90
C ASP A 728 -10.15 7.10 15.12
N GLU A 729 -10.85 7.36 16.23
CA GLU A 729 -10.87 6.47 17.40
C GLU A 729 -11.65 5.17 17.13
N ALA A 730 -12.77 5.23 16.41
CA ALA A 730 -13.53 4.03 16.04
C ALA A 730 -12.73 3.14 15.07
N LEU A 731 -12.02 3.76 14.11
CA LEU A 731 -11.07 3.10 13.23
C LEU A 731 -9.85 2.55 13.98
N ARG A 732 -9.41 3.18 15.08
CA ARG A 732 -8.31 2.66 15.91
C ARG A 732 -8.71 1.35 16.61
N ILE A 733 -9.83 1.34 17.34
CA ILE A 733 -10.24 0.13 18.08
C ILE A 733 -10.71 -0.96 17.11
N SER A 734 -11.62 -0.61 16.18
CA SER A 734 -12.24 -1.55 15.25
C SER A 734 -11.80 -1.27 13.81
N THR A 735 -10.48 -1.32 13.53
CA THR A 735 -9.92 -1.20 12.17
C THR A 735 -10.57 -2.23 11.22
N PRO A 736 -11.11 -1.83 10.05
CA PRO A 736 -11.75 -2.77 9.11
C PRO A 736 -10.85 -3.76 8.35
N VAL A 737 -9.52 -3.73 8.55
CA VAL A 737 -8.56 -4.63 7.88
C VAL A 737 -7.61 -5.22 8.92
N ILE A 738 -7.98 -6.38 9.47
CA ILE A 738 -7.30 -6.96 10.64
C ILE A 738 -6.31 -8.09 10.31
N ALA A 739 -6.11 -8.47 9.05
CA ALA A 739 -5.04 -9.40 8.70
C ALA A 739 -3.63 -8.75 8.74
N PRO A 740 -2.57 -9.49 9.11
CA PRO A 740 -1.19 -9.02 9.01
C PRO A 740 -0.78 -8.77 7.56
N LEU A 741 -0.33 -7.56 7.23
CA LEU A 741 -0.06 -7.13 5.85
C LEU A 741 1.37 -7.46 5.41
N TYR A 742 1.72 -8.75 5.33
CA TYR A 742 3.09 -9.22 5.03
C TYR A 742 3.82 -8.48 3.90
N ARG A 743 5.13 -8.30 4.06
CA ARG A 743 6.07 -7.83 3.04
C ARG A 743 7.27 -8.76 2.98
N GLU A 744 7.67 -9.14 1.78
CA GLU A 744 8.84 -9.97 1.48
C GLU A 744 10.07 -9.05 1.34
N ALA A 745 11.16 -9.35 2.05
CA ALA A 745 12.40 -8.58 1.96
C ALA A 745 13.12 -8.83 0.63
N GLY A 746 13.64 -7.77 0.03
CA GLY A 746 14.33 -7.80 -1.26
C GLY A 746 15.79 -8.30 -1.17
N PRO A 747 16.52 -8.21 -2.30
CA PRO A 747 17.91 -8.64 -2.38
C PRO A 747 18.80 -8.01 -1.30
N GLY A 748 19.58 -8.82 -0.60
CA GLY A 748 20.42 -8.38 0.52
C GLY A 748 19.68 -8.17 1.86
N GLY A 749 18.37 -8.48 1.93
CA GLY A 749 17.60 -8.41 3.18
C GLY A 749 17.30 -7.00 3.69
N ALA A 750 16.78 -6.91 4.91
CA ALA A 750 16.43 -5.66 5.56
C ALA A 750 16.57 -5.75 7.09
N MET A 751 16.70 -4.62 7.77
CA MET A 751 16.56 -4.53 9.24
C MET A 751 15.14 -4.10 9.59
N VAL A 752 14.59 -4.66 10.69
CA VAL A 752 13.35 -4.21 11.32
C VAL A 752 13.49 -4.36 12.84
N CYS A 753 13.31 -3.30 13.62
CA CYS A 753 13.44 -3.29 15.09
C CYS A 753 14.71 -4.00 15.60
N GLY A 754 15.85 -3.81 14.91
CA GLY A 754 17.13 -4.45 15.26
C GLY A 754 17.27 -5.93 14.85
N VAL A 755 16.25 -6.54 14.24
CA VAL A 755 16.29 -7.90 13.68
C VAL A 755 16.57 -7.85 12.18
N TYR A 756 17.52 -8.67 11.71
CA TYR A 756 17.79 -8.85 10.29
C TYR A 756 16.80 -9.85 9.67
N VAL A 757 16.08 -9.39 8.64
CA VAL A 757 15.16 -10.17 7.80
C VAL A 757 15.88 -10.54 6.51
N PRO A 758 16.21 -11.83 6.28
CA PRO A 758 16.86 -12.28 5.04
C PRO A 758 15.99 -12.04 3.79
N GLU A 759 16.64 -11.96 2.63
CA GLU A 759 15.97 -11.96 1.32
C GLU A 759 14.94 -13.11 1.21
N GLY A 760 13.75 -12.78 0.70
CA GLY A 760 12.65 -13.74 0.53
C GLY A 760 11.93 -14.16 1.82
N TYR A 761 12.32 -13.62 3.00
CA TYR A 761 11.58 -13.82 4.26
C TYR A 761 10.62 -12.64 4.47
N GLU A 762 9.54 -12.87 5.24
CA GLU A 762 8.45 -11.89 5.38
C GLU A 762 8.37 -11.27 6.77
N ALA A 763 8.05 -9.97 6.82
CA ALA A 763 7.72 -9.22 8.03
C ALA A 763 6.35 -8.52 7.88
N ALA A 764 5.64 -8.30 8.99
CA ALA A 764 4.42 -7.48 9.01
C ALA A 764 4.19 -6.81 10.36
N CYS A 765 3.55 -5.64 10.36
CA CYS A 765 2.69 -5.23 11.46
C CYS A 765 1.24 -5.65 11.20
N GLN A 766 0.45 -5.77 12.27
CA GLN A 766 -0.98 -6.04 12.24
C GLN A 766 -1.69 -4.91 13.02
N ALA A 767 -2.75 -4.34 12.43
CA ALA A 767 -3.31 -3.07 12.88
C ALA A 767 -3.84 -3.13 14.33
N TYR A 768 -4.72 -4.07 14.62
CA TYR A 768 -5.34 -4.26 15.94
C TYR A 768 -4.30 -4.34 17.06
N ALA A 769 -3.22 -5.11 16.90
CA ALA A 769 -2.18 -5.27 17.91
C ALA A 769 -1.36 -3.99 18.13
N LEU A 770 -1.14 -3.18 17.08
CA LEU A 770 -0.46 -1.88 17.18
C LEU A 770 -1.37 -0.80 17.77
N HIS A 771 -2.67 -0.87 17.48
CA HIS A 771 -3.70 0.04 17.99
C HIS A 771 -4.11 -0.25 19.43
N HIS A 772 -3.87 -1.49 19.90
CA HIS A 772 -4.02 -1.90 21.30
C HIS A 772 -2.69 -1.96 22.07
N ASN A 773 -1.63 -1.34 21.54
CA ASN A 773 -0.34 -1.25 22.22
C ASN A 773 -0.31 -0.03 23.17
N GLU A 774 -0.27 -0.29 24.48
CA GLU A 774 -0.33 0.74 25.54
C GLU A 774 0.82 1.75 25.47
N LYS A 775 1.94 1.41 24.81
CA LYS A 775 3.04 2.32 24.49
C LYS A 775 2.60 3.53 23.67
N TYR A 776 1.55 3.39 22.86
CA TYR A 776 1.03 4.42 21.96
C TYR A 776 -0.38 4.88 22.35
N TYR A 777 -1.19 3.99 22.92
CA TYR A 777 -2.58 4.27 23.30
C TYR A 777 -2.88 3.72 24.71
N PRO A 778 -2.58 4.48 25.79
CA PRO A 778 -2.90 4.08 27.16
C PRO A 778 -4.41 3.88 27.37
N ASN A 779 -4.82 2.87 28.13
CA ASN A 779 -6.20 2.37 28.16
C ASN A 779 -6.72 2.04 26.75
N PRO A 780 -6.07 1.13 25.99
CA PRO A 780 -6.27 1.01 24.54
C PRO A 780 -7.69 0.63 24.11
N PHE A 781 -8.41 -0.12 24.94
CA PHE A 781 -9.78 -0.55 24.65
C PHE A 781 -10.85 0.53 24.95
N ALA A 782 -10.47 1.61 25.63
CA ALA A 782 -11.40 2.70 25.94
C ALA A 782 -11.54 3.64 24.73
N TYR A 783 -12.77 3.80 24.24
CA TYR A 783 -13.14 4.76 23.20
C TYR A 783 -13.03 6.19 23.74
N GLN A 784 -11.97 6.90 23.37
CA GLN A 784 -11.68 8.26 23.81
C GLN A 784 -11.27 9.14 22.62
N PRO A 785 -12.23 9.70 21.85
CA PRO A 785 -11.96 10.61 20.73
C PRO A 785 -11.05 11.79 21.09
N GLU A 786 -11.06 12.25 22.33
CA GLU A 786 -10.20 13.30 22.88
C GLU A 786 -8.71 13.09 22.56
N ARG A 787 -8.25 11.84 22.42
CA ARG A 787 -6.88 11.49 21.96
C ARG A 787 -6.44 12.19 20.69
N TRP A 788 -7.37 12.52 19.80
CA TRP A 788 -7.14 13.05 18.46
C TRP A 788 -7.20 14.58 18.37
N LEU A 789 -7.33 15.27 19.51
CA LEU A 789 -7.50 16.72 19.61
C LEU A 789 -6.29 17.36 20.31
N ASP A 790 -5.68 18.37 19.69
CA ASP A 790 -4.41 18.97 20.16
C ASP A 790 -4.50 19.67 21.53
N HIS A 791 -5.71 19.92 22.06
CA HIS A 791 -5.93 20.54 23.37
C HIS A 791 -6.53 19.61 24.44
N ASP A 792 -7.17 18.50 24.04
CA ASP A 792 -7.82 17.56 24.98
C ASP A 792 -7.04 16.23 25.12
N SER A 793 -6.02 15.98 24.30
CA SER A 793 -5.40 14.66 24.20
C SER A 793 -4.68 14.23 25.48
N PRO A 794 -5.00 13.05 26.06
CA PRO A 794 -4.24 12.45 27.14
C PRO A 794 -2.91 11.80 26.68
N LEU A 795 -2.48 12.02 25.43
CA LEU A 795 -1.27 11.43 24.86
C LEU A 795 -0.10 12.41 24.85
N ALA A 796 1.06 11.97 25.34
CA ALA A 796 2.31 12.74 25.28
C ALA A 796 3.00 12.73 23.89
N ALA A 797 2.37 12.14 22.88
CA ALA A 797 2.86 12.03 21.51
C ALA A 797 1.70 11.92 20.51
N ASP A 798 1.91 12.34 19.25
CA ASP A 798 0.86 12.35 18.21
C ASP A 798 0.24 10.95 18.00
N PRO A 799 -1.09 10.76 18.19
CA PRO A 799 -1.77 9.48 17.98
C PRO A 799 -1.60 8.93 16.57
N LYS A 800 -1.32 9.78 15.57
CA LYS A 800 -1.09 9.38 14.18
C LYS A 800 0.20 8.56 14.02
N THR A 801 1.14 8.64 14.99
CA THR A 801 2.44 7.95 14.96
C THR A 801 2.32 6.43 14.79
N ALA A 802 1.34 5.80 15.44
CA ALA A 802 1.07 4.36 15.38
C ALA A 802 -0.23 4.01 14.62
N PHE A 803 -0.91 5.02 14.05
CA PHE A 803 -2.16 4.80 13.34
C PHE A 803 -1.89 4.13 11.98
N PHE A 804 -2.68 3.09 11.68
CA PHE A 804 -2.37 2.13 10.62
C PHE A 804 -3.61 1.54 9.94
N ALA A 805 -4.81 2.06 10.23
CA ALA A 805 -6.08 1.59 9.64
C ALA A 805 -6.05 1.58 8.10
N PHE A 806 -5.28 2.51 7.50
CA PHE A 806 -5.12 2.67 6.05
C PHE A 806 -3.79 2.14 5.49
N SER A 807 -2.99 1.41 6.28
CA SER A 807 -1.57 1.08 6.00
C SER A 807 -0.68 2.33 5.81
N TYR A 808 0.63 2.13 5.76
CA TYR A 808 1.65 3.19 5.61
C TYR A 808 2.38 3.13 4.25
N GLY A 809 3.03 4.25 3.90
CA GLY A 809 3.96 4.42 2.77
C GLY A 809 3.40 4.12 1.37
N VAL A 810 4.28 3.70 0.45
CA VAL A 810 3.96 3.53 -0.99
C VAL A 810 2.91 2.46 -1.32
N ARG A 811 2.44 1.70 -0.32
CA ARG A 811 1.36 0.71 -0.44
C ARG A 811 0.17 1.02 0.49
N ASN A 812 0.02 2.26 0.97
CA ASN A 812 -1.15 2.71 1.72
C ASN A 812 -2.45 2.62 0.88
N CYS A 813 -3.60 2.77 1.54
CA CYS A 813 -4.90 2.80 0.88
C CYS A 813 -4.94 3.92 -0.19
N ALA A 814 -5.65 3.66 -1.30
CA ALA A 814 -5.87 4.66 -2.34
C ALA A 814 -7.06 5.57 -2.01
N GLY A 815 -8.13 5.00 -1.43
CA GLY A 815 -9.38 5.68 -1.11
C GLY A 815 -9.45 6.28 0.29
N ILE A 816 -8.35 6.75 0.87
CA ILE A 816 -8.37 7.38 2.21
C ILE A 816 -9.35 8.56 2.22
N ASN A 817 -9.23 9.45 1.24
CA ASN A 817 -10.07 10.64 1.13
C ASN A 817 -11.52 10.29 0.76
N LEU A 818 -11.75 9.23 -0.04
CA LEU A 818 -13.10 8.73 -0.32
C LEU A 818 -13.76 8.20 0.96
N ALA A 819 -13.07 7.31 1.69
CA ALA A 819 -13.62 6.69 2.89
C ALA A 819 -13.95 7.74 3.96
N TYR A 820 -13.08 8.71 4.21
CA TYR A 820 -13.43 9.81 5.13
C TYR A 820 -14.60 10.65 4.63
N LEU A 821 -14.73 10.90 3.32
CA LEU A 821 -15.87 11.64 2.77
C LEU A 821 -17.19 10.87 2.96
N GLU A 822 -17.19 9.56 2.63
CA GLU A 822 -18.34 8.66 2.83
C GLU A 822 -18.74 8.56 4.31
N ILE A 823 -17.78 8.34 5.22
CA ILE A 823 -18.06 8.23 6.67
C ILE A 823 -18.51 9.59 7.24
N ASN A 824 -17.83 10.69 6.90
CA ASN A 824 -18.19 12.03 7.38
C ASN A 824 -19.63 12.37 6.99
N PHE A 825 -20.02 12.16 5.73
CA PHE A 825 -21.40 12.40 5.29
C PHE A 825 -22.40 11.48 6.00
N ALA A 826 -22.11 10.18 6.07
CA ALA A 826 -23.00 9.20 6.69
C ALA A 826 -23.27 9.51 8.17
N ILE A 827 -22.23 9.85 8.95
CA ILE A 827 -22.37 10.18 10.37
C ILE A 827 -22.98 11.58 10.56
N ALA A 828 -22.55 12.58 9.79
CA ALA A 828 -23.00 13.96 9.96
C ALA A 828 -24.48 14.17 9.55
N ARG A 829 -24.89 13.67 8.38
CA ARG A 829 -26.28 13.80 7.91
C ARG A 829 -27.25 12.98 8.78
N LEU A 830 -26.82 11.82 9.27
CA LEU A 830 -27.57 11.05 10.26
C LEU A 830 -27.76 11.82 11.57
N LEU A 831 -26.69 12.30 12.20
CA LEU A 831 -26.77 13.01 13.49
C LEU A 831 -27.46 14.39 13.39
N TRP A 832 -27.45 15.03 12.22
CA TRP A 832 -28.22 16.25 12.00
C TRP A 832 -29.74 15.98 11.92
N SER A 833 -30.14 14.93 11.20
CA SER A 833 -31.54 14.57 10.91
C SER A 833 -32.22 13.70 11.98
N ALA A 834 -31.44 13.02 12.82
CA ALA A 834 -31.95 11.96 13.69
C ALA A 834 -31.27 11.95 15.07
N ASP A 835 -32.03 11.54 16.08
CA ASP A 835 -31.47 10.93 17.29
C ASP A 835 -31.37 9.40 17.11
N PHE A 836 -30.39 8.75 17.74
CA PHE A 836 -30.32 7.28 17.80
C PHE A 836 -29.98 6.75 19.21
N ARG A 837 -30.44 5.54 19.54
CA ARG A 837 -30.17 4.85 20.81
C ARG A 837 -29.97 3.35 20.64
N ILE A 838 -29.39 2.70 21.65
CA ILE A 838 -29.42 1.22 21.75
C ILE A 838 -30.88 0.74 21.94
N PRO A 839 -31.26 -0.44 21.41
CA PRO A 839 -32.60 -0.98 21.55
C PRO A 839 -33.10 -1.03 22.98
N SER A 840 -34.22 -0.36 23.24
CA SER A 840 -34.78 -0.14 24.57
C SER A 840 -35.62 -1.33 25.04
N HIS A 841 -36.40 -1.91 24.12
CA HIS A 841 -37.32 -3.03 24.39
C HIS A 841 -36.70 -4.41 24.14
N SER A 842 -35.43 -4.50 23.69
CA SER A 842 -34.77 -5.77 23.39
C SER A 842 -33.30 -5.80 23.79
N PHE A 843 -33.05 -6.32 25.00
CA PHE A 843 -31.71 -6.47 25.59
C PHE A 843 -30.79 -7.39 24.77
N SER A 844 -31.34 -8.35 24.02
CA SER A 844 -30.54 -9.21 23.12
C SER A 844 -30.04 -8.43 21.90
N LEU A 845 -30.91 -7.65 21.24
CA LEU A 845 -30.52 -6.80 20.12
C LEU A 845 -29.53 -5.71 20.55
N ALA A 846 -29.71 -5.14 21.75
CA ALA A 846 -28.80 -4.14 22.32
C ALA A 846 -27.38 -4.64 22.61
N LYS A 847 -27.13 -5.96 22.62
CA LYS A 847 -25.78 -6.54 22.73
C LYS A 847 -25.11 -6.86 21.40
N ILE A 848 -25.83 -6.85 20.28
CA ILE A 848 -25.26 -7.25 18.98
C ILE A 848 -24.09 -6.33 18.60
N GLY A 849 -23.01 -6.97 18.16
CA GLY A 849 -21.71 -6.33 17.87
C GLY A 849 -20.78 -6.22 19.07
N GLY A 850 -21.25 -6.37 20.31
CA GLY A 850 -20.40 -6.47 21.50
C GLY A 850 -19.84 -7.88 21.73
N GLY A 851 -18.92 -8.01 22.68
CA GLY A 851 -18.44 -9.31 23.14
C GLY A 851 -19.50 -10.15 23.88
N ASP A 852 -19.29 -11.46 23.91
CA ASP A 852 -20.06 -12.44 24.69
C ASP A 852 -19.29 -12.83 25.96
N PRO A 853 -19.79 -12.51 27.17
CA PRO A 853 -19.17 -12.92 28.44
C PRO A 853 -18.95 -14.44 28.59
N GLY A 854 -19.77 -15.26 27.92
CA GLY A 854 -19.65 -16.72 27.91
C GLY A 854 -18.54 -17.26 27.00
N ASN A 855 -17.90 -16.42 26.18
CA ASN A 855 -16.98 -16.88 25.15
C ASN A 855 -15.72 -17.54 25.74
N LYS A 856 -15.14 -18.49 25.01
CA LYS A 856 -13.90 -19.17 25.43
C LYS A 856 -12.66 -18.27 25.26
N GLU A 857 -12.68 -17.39 24.27
CA GLU A 857 -11.63 -16.42 24.03
C GLU A 857 -11.82 -15.19 24.94
N PRO A 858 -10.88 -14.85 25.86
CA PRO A 858 -11.08 -13.75 26.80
C PRO A 858 -11.32 -12.38 26.14
N LEU A 859 -10.71 -12.13 24.97
CA LEU A 859 -10.92 -10.87 24.23
C LEU A 859 -12.31 -10.82 23.57
N ARG A 860 -12.92 -11.96 23.25
CA ARG A 860 -14.31 -12.02 22.78
C ARG A 860 -15.35 -11.74 23.86
N ARG A 861 -14.94 -11.51 25.12
CA ARG A 861 -15.84 -11.15 26.25
C ARG A 861 -16.02 -9.65 26.45
N ARG A 862 -15.38 -8.81 25.62
CA ARG A 862 -15.43 -7.36 25.74
C ARG A 862 -16.77 -6.79 25.27
N GLU A 863 -17.73 -6.69 26.19
CA GLU A 863 -19.01 -6.01 25.95
C GLU A 863 -18.85 -4.51 25.62
N ASP A 864 -17.66 -3.95 25.87
CA ASP A 864 -17.26 -2.55 25.61
C ASP A 864 -16.51 -2.34 24.28
N GLU A 865 -16.26 -3.39 23.50
CA GLU A 865 -15.53 -3.37 22.22
C GLU A 865 -16.40 -3.92 21.08
N TYR A 866 -16.49 -3.18 19.97
CA TYR A 866 -17.18 -3.64 18.76
C TYR A 866 -16.36 -4.72 18.03
N GLN A 867 -16.86 -5.95 18.08
CA GLN A 867 -16.16 -7.18 17.71
C GLN A 867 -16.10 -7.40 16.19
N LEU A 868 -14.87 -7.58 15.69
CA LEU A 868 -14.59 -7.91 14.29
C LEU A 868 -13.99 -9.31 14.14
N TYR A 869 -14.24 -9.97 13.02
CA TYR A 869 -13.81 -11.34 12.70
C TYR A 869 -12.88 -11.32 11.47
N ASP A 870 -11.72 -11.98 11.53
CA ASP A 870 -10.70 -11.90 10.47
C ASP A 870 -11.11 -12.67 9.22
N VAL A 871 -11.57 -11.93 8.21
CA VAL A 871 -11.78 -12.40 6.83
C VAL A 871 -10.89 -11.63 5.86
N PHE A 872 -9.65 -11.35 6.27
CA PHE A 872 -8.69 -10.43 5.67
C PHE A 872 -9.05 -8.95 5.81
N ALA A 873 -10.29 -8.59 5.48
CA ALA A 873 -10.93 -7.35 5.92
C ALA A 873 -11.49 -7.55 7.35
N SER A 874 -12.80 -7.48 7.51
CA SER A 874 -13.51 -7.78 8.76
C SER A 874 -14.95 -8.23 8.51
N GLU A 875 -15.37 -9.32 9.14
CA GLU A 875 -16.77 -9.70 9.32
C GLU A 875 -17.26 -9.19 10.69
N LYS A 876 -18.56 -8.92 10.82
CA LYS A 876 -19.18 -8.24 11.97
C LYS A 876 -20.69 -8.52 12.03
N GLU A 877 -21.31 -8.17 13.16
CA GLU A 877 -22.77 -8.21 13.35
C GLU A 877 -23.26 -6.89 13.94
N GLY A 878 -24.36 -6.34 13.42
CA GLY A 878 -24.92 -5.06 13.87
C GLY A 878 -23.96 -3.86 13.69
N PRO A 879 -24.09 -2.77 14.48
CA PRO A 879 -25.01 -2.63 15.62
C PRO A 879 -26.47 -2.74 15.20
N MET A 880 -27.32 -3.12 16.15
CA MET A 880 -28.75 -2.83 16.09
C MET A 880 -28.99 -1.52 16.84
N LEU A 881 -29.68 -0.54 16.22
CA LEU A 881 -30.03 0.75 16.83
C LEU A 881 -31.48 1.13 16.52
N GLU A 882 -32.11 1.87 17.43
CA GLU A 882 -33.41 2.53 17.24
C GLU A 882 -33.17 4.00 16.86
N PHE A 883 -33.99 4.55 15.96
CA PHE A 883 -33.82 5.90 15.41
C PHE A 883 -35.10 6.73 15.56
N ARG A 884 -34.96 8.03 15.80
CA ARG A 884 -36.10 8.98 15.84
C ARG A 884 -35.75 10.22 15.03
N ARG A 885 -36.67 10.66 14.17
CA ARG A 885 -36.50 11.90 13.39
C ARG A 885 -36.51 13.11 14.35
N ARG A 886 -35.69 14.11 14.01
CA ARG A 886 -35.60 15.39 14.73
C ARG A 886 -36.75 16.34 14.38
#